data_AF-A0A7Y9MDW2-F1
#
_entry.id   AF-A0A7Y9MDW2-F1
#
_cell.length_a   1.000
_cell.length_b   1.000
_cell.length_c   1.000
_cell.angle_alpha   90.00
_cell.angle_beta   90.00
_cell.angle_gamma   90.00
#
_symmetry.space_group_name_H-M   'P 1'
#
loop_
_entity.id
_entity.type
_entity.pdbx_description
1 polymer ?
#
loop_
_entity_poly.entity_id
_entity_poly.type
_entity_poly.pdbx_seq_one_letter_code
_entity_poly.pdbx_strand_id
1 'polypeptide(L)'
;MEGPEIKFAEAVIDNGSFGKRVVRFETGRLAQQAQGAVAAYLDEDTMILSATSAGKHPREGFDFFPLTVDVEERSYAAGKIPGSFFRREGRPSTEAILVCRLIDRPLRPTFVEGLRNEVQIVITVLSIAPDEFYDALAINAASASTQISGLPFYGPVAGVRLALIGDQWVAFPKFSQLEEAVFDLTVAGRLVVDENGNEDVAIMMVEAEATEVSWDLIKAGATKPDEAVVAQGLEASKPFLKQLIKAQESLAVQAAKPIQDFPLFPPYAQSTYDAVAAFAYDELGGVYQIADKIERQNADDALKARVKETITAKVAAEELPESALAEVSAAYKSVSKVVMRNRVLTEGIRIDGRGLSDIRALDAEVQVIPRVHGSAIFQRGETQILGVTTLNMLKMEQQIDSLSPITKKRYLHHYNFPPYSTGETGRVGSPKRREIGHGFLAERALVPVLPPREEFPYAIRQVSEALGSNGSTSMGSVCASTLSLLNAGVPLRAPVAGIAMGLISDVVDGQTRYAALTDILGAEDALGDMDFKVAGTSEFVTAIQLDTKLAGLPSSVLDGALKQAKEARTAILAVINAAIDAPDEMAPTAPRVISVQIPVDKIGELIGPKGKTINQIQDDTGADISIEDDGTVYIGAVDGPSAEAARAAVNAIANPLNPEVGERFLGTVVKLATFGAFVSLTPGKDGLLHISEVRKLAGGKRVENVEDVLSVGQKIQVEITKIDDRGKLSLAPVSDEADSADTDGSAAASEGPEAPAEG
;
A
#
# COMPACT_ATOMS: atom_id res chain seq x y z
N MET A 1 3.12 8.36 41.45
CA MET A 1 3.74 7.48 42.46
C MET A 1 5.19 7.26 42.05
N GLU A 2 6.10 8.08 42.54
CA GLU A 2 7.53 8.00 42.23
C GLU A 2 8.22 7.27 43.39
N GLY A 3 8.31 5.94 43.29
CA GLY A 3 9.18 5.17 44.17
C GLY A 3 10.65 5.38 43.78
N PRO A 4 11.62 5.22 44.70
CA PRO A 4 13.05 5.43 44.43
C PRO A 4 13.64 4.51 43.34
N GLU A 5 12.93 3.44 42.97
CA GLU A 5 13.31 2.45 41.97
C GLU A 5 12.93 2.82 40.53
N ILE A 6 12.07 3.83 40.34
CA ILE A 6 11.63 4.26 39.00
C ILE A 6 12.68 5.22 38.42
N LYS A 7 13.23 4.88 37.25
CA LYS A 7 14.15 5.74 36.49
C LYS A 7 13.47 6.20 35.21
N PHE A 8 13.75 7.42 34.81
CA PHE A 8 13.21 7.97 33.57
C PHE A 8 14.18 8.93 32.87
N ALA A 9 13.91 9.17 31.60
CA ALA A 9 14.55 10.19 30.78
C ALA A 9 13.54 10.70 29.73
N GLU A 10 13.74 11.93 29.25
CA GLU A 10 12.83 12.59 28.32
C GLU A 10 13.59 13.21 27.15
N ALA A 11 12.96 13.21 25.97
CA ALA A 11 13.35 13.98 24.81
C ALA A 11 12.22 14.95 24.45
N VAL A 12 12.53 16.25 24.35
CA VAL A 12 11.56 17.29 23.98
C VAL A 12 11.76 17.64 22.52
N ILE A 13 10.81 17.25 21.68
CA ILE A 13 10.82 17.47 20.24
C ILE A 13 10.12 18.79 19.94
N ASP A 14 10.86 19.77 19.44
CA ASP A 14 10.34 21.10 19.10
C ASP A 14 10.03 21.19 17.60
N ASN A 15 8.75 21.29 17.25
CA ASN A 15 8.27 21.47 15.88
C ASN A 15 7.91 22.93 15.57
N GLY A 16 8.40 23.90 16.35
CA GLY A 16 8.14 25.32 16.10
C GLY A 16 6.65 25.65 16.14
N SER A 17 6.08 26.10 15.02
CA SER A 17 4.65 26.46 14.92
C SER A 17 3.70 25.28 15.14
N PHE A 18 4.17 24.05 14.95
CA PHE A 18 3.38 22.83 15.19
C PHE A 18 3.46 22.34 16.64
N GLY A 19 4.05 23.13 17.54
CA GLY A 19 4.13 22.84 18.97
C GLY A 19 5.27 21.90 19.34
N LYS A 20 5.19 21.37 20.55
CA LYS A 20 6.21 20.46 21.12
C LYS A 20 5.60 19.11 21.40
N ARG A 21 6.39 18.05 21.21
CA ARG A 21 6.07 16.68 21.59
C ARG A 21 7.09 16.21 22.62
N VAL A 22 6.68 15.43 23.62
CA VAL A 22 7.57 14.89 24.65
C VAL A 22 7.57 13.37 24.59
N VAL A 23 8.76 12.80 24.38
CA VAL A 23 8.96 11.35 24.47
C VAL A 23 9.61 11.04 25.81
N ARG A 24 8.92 10.25 26.64
CA ARG A 24 9.40 9.85 27.96
C ARG A 24 9.67 8.36 27.99
N PHE A 25 10.81 7.95 28.53
CA PHE A 25 11.14 6.55 28.80
C PHE A 25 11.18 6.30 30.29
N GLU A 26 10.52 5.24 30.76
CA GLU A 26 10.45 4.84 32.16
C GLU A 26 10.84 3.36 32.32
N THR A 27 11.63 3.06 33.34
CA THR A 27 11.97 1.68 33.72
C THR A 27 11.96 1.48 35.24
N GLY A 28 12.06 0.23 35.68
CA GLY A 28 12.06 -0.17 37.09
C GLY A 28 10.67 -0.50 37.65
N ARG A 29 9.58 -0.06 37.01
CA ARG A 29 8.20 -0.31 37.47
C ARG A 29 7.57 -1.59 36.90
N LEU A 30 7.65 -1.77 35.59
CA LEU A 30 6.91 -2.81 34.86
C LEU A 30 7.84 -3.92 34.37
N ALA A 31 7.29 -5.13 34.25
CA ALA A 31 7.95 -6.30 33.65
C ALA A 31 9.39 -6.57 34.17
N GLN A 32 9.62 -6.40 35.48
CA GLN A 32 10.93 -6.50 36.13
C GLN A 32 11.65 -7.85 35.94
N GLN A 33 10.94 -8.90 35.52
CA GLN A 33 11.51 -10.22 35.22
C GLN A 33 12.21 -10.28 33.85
N ALA A 34 11.90 -9.37 32.94
CA ALA A 34 12.59 -9.28 31.66
C ALA A 34 14.05 -8.83 31.86
N GLN A 35 14.92 -9.20 30.93
CA GLN A 35 16.30 -8.70 30.92
C GLN A 35 16.29 -7.18 30.79
N GLY A 36 15.46 -6.59 29.93
CA GLY A 36 15.21 -5.15 29.95
C GLY A 36 13.74 -4.84 29.69
N ALA A 37 13.20 -3.85 30.38
CA ALA A 37 11.81 -3.42 30.22
C ALA A 37 11.70 -1.90 30.31
N VAL A 38 11.06 -1.29 29.31
CA VAL A 38 10.84 0.16 29.25
C VAL A 38 9.40 0.44 28.86
N ALA A 39 8.73 1.29 29.62
CA ALA A 39 7.51 1.96 29.18
C ALA A 39 7.90 3.27 28.50
N ALA A 40 7.56 3.44 27.23
CA ALA A 40 7.74 4.67 26.49
C ALA A 40 6.40 5.39 26.35
N TYR A 41 6.42 6.71 26.48
CA TYR A 41 5.24 7.56 26.38
C TYR A 41 5.47 8.64 25.33
N LEU A 42 4.42 8.98 24.60
CA LEU A 42 4.35 10.19 23.78
C LEU A 42 3.26 11.09 24.36
N ASP A 43 3.66 12.28 24.80
CA ASP A 43 2.82 13.28 25.47
C ASP A 43 1.98 12.70 26.62
N GLU A 44 2.56 11.75 27.36
CA GLU A 44 1.96 11.03 28.51
C GLU A 44 0.74 10.14 28.20
N ASP A 45 0.04 10.36 27.09
CA ASP A 45 -1.25 9.71 26.78
C ASP A 45 -1.10 8.41 25.96
N THR A 46 -0.18 8.40 24.98
CA THR A 46 0.17 7.16 24.27
C THR A 46 1.26 6.44 25.05
N MET A 47 1.03 5.18 25.43
CA MET A 47 1.92 4.37 26.24
C MET A 47 2.19 3.02 25.58
N ILE A 48 3.47 2.70 25.42
CA ILE A 48 3.94 1.42 24.89
C ILE A 48 4.87 0.77 25.92
N LEU A 49 4.66 -0.51 26.21
CA LEU A 49 5.60 -1.32 26.98
C LEU A 49 6.46 -2.15 26.02
N SER A 50 7.77 -2.02 26.11
CA SER A 50 8.71 -2.93 25.47
C SER A 50 9.44 -3.77 26.50
N ALA A 51 9.45 -5.09 26.31
CA ALA A 51 10.19 -6.04 27.13
C ALA A 51 11.12 -6.89 26.25
N THR A 52 12.42 -6.81 26.53
CA THR A 52 13.47 -7.59 25.87
C THR A 52 13.90 -8.74 26.76
N SER A 53 13.86 -9.94 26.20
CA SER A 53 14.30 -11.17 26.86
C SER A 53 15.30 -11.94 26.01
N ALA A 54 16.19 -12.67 26.66
CA ALA A 54 17.19 -13.50 26.00
C ALA A 54 17.25 -14.90 26.61
N GLY A 55 17.35 -15.91 25.74
CA GLY A 55 17.57 -17.29 26.14
C GLY A 55 18.94 -17.46 26.81
N LYS A 56 19.02 -18.29 27.86
CA LYS A 56 20.28 -18.58 28.56
C LYS A 56 21.25 -19.41 27.72
N HIS A 57 20.71 -20.24 26.82
CA HIS A 57 21.48 -21.12 25.97
C HIS A 57 21.31 -20.72 24.50
N PRO A 58 22.37 -20.84 23.69
CA PRO A 58 22.26 -20.64 22.25
C PRO A 58 21.35 -21.71 21.65
N ARG A 59 20.67 -21.36 20.55
CA ARG A 59 19.76 -22.28 19.87
C ARG A 59 20.57 -23.23 18.98
N GLU A 60 20.53 -24.52 19.29
CA GLU A 60 21.20 -25.56 18.50
C GLU A 60 20.59 -25.67 17.09
N GLY A 61 21.43 -25.91 16.09
CA GLY A 61 21.01 -26.11 14.70
C GLY A 61 20.60 -24.84 13.94
N PHE A 62 20.80 -23.65 14.51
CA PHE A 62 20.54 -22.38 13.85
C PHE A 62 21.84 -21.77 13.29
N ASP A 63 21.86 -21.51 11.99
CA ASP A 63 22.97 -20.85 11.29
C ASP A 63 22.82 -19.32 11.22
N PHE A 64 21.72 -18.76 11.75
CA PHE A 64 21.42 -17.33 11.80
C PHE A 64 21.13 -16.84 13.23
N PHE A 65 21.17 -15.52 13.44
CA PHE A 65 20.81 -14.89 14.71
C PHE A 65 19.27 -14.88 14.93
N PRO A 66 18.75 -15.62 15.93
CA PRO A 66 17.31 -15.75 16.16
C PRO A 66 16.74 -14.58 16.96
N LEU A 67 16.72 -13.39 16.33
CA LEU A 67 15.96 -12.23 16.80
C LEU A 67 14.51 -12.31 16.34
N THR A 68 13.59 -12.18 17.29
CA THR A 68 12.14 -12.06 17.06
C THR A 68 11.63 -10.76 17.68
N VAL A 69 10.89 -9.99 16.89
CA VAL A 69 10.17 -8.80 17.35
C VAL A 69 8.69 -9.04 17.22
N ASP A 70 7.91 -8.78 18.27
CA ASP A 70 6.46 -8.91 18.27
C ASP A 70 5.80 -7.61 18.72
N VAL A 71 4.77 -7.19 18.00
CA VAL A 71 3.96 -6.01 18.32
C VAL A 71 2.55 -6.48 18.59
N GLU A 72 2.11 -6.22 19.82
CA GLU A 72 0.83 -6.62 20.38
C GLU A 72 -0.05 -5.38 20.55
N GLU A 73 -0.91 -5.14 19.57
CA GLU A 73 -1.99 -4.16 19.69
C GLU A 73 -3.03 -4.71 20.68
N ARG A 74 -3.46 -3.87 21.61
CA ARG A 74 -4.52 -4.20 22.56
C ARG A 74 -5.68 -3.25 22.32
N SER A 75 -6.87 -3.76 22.01
CA SER A 75 -8.01 -2.91 21.68
C SER A 75 -8.42 -2.01 22.84
N TYR A 76 -8.12 -2.43 24.09
CA TYR A 76 -8.30 -1.60 25.27
C TYR A 76 -7.45 -0.32 25.25
N ALA A 77 -6.33 -0.29 24.50
CA ALA A 77 -5.49 0.89 24.39
C ALA A 77 -6.26 2.07 23.77
N ALA A 78 -7.24 1.78 22.92
CA ALA A 78 -8.18 2.75 22.37
C ALA A 78 -9.56 2.72 23.05
N GLY A 79 -9.69 2.04 24.19
CA GLY A 79 -10.96 1.89 24.92
C GLY A 79 -12.02 1.04 24.19
N LYS A 80 -11.61 0.14 23.30
CA LYS A 80 -12.51 -0.68 22.46
C LYS A 80 -12.50 -2.16 22.86
N ILE A 81 -13.62 -2.84 22.68
CA ILE A 81 -13.70 -4.31 22.65
C ILE A 81 -13.46 -4.77 21.20
N PRO A 82 -12.60 -5.76 20.93
CA PRO A 82 -12.34 -6.23 19.57
C PRO A 82 -13.62 -6.63 18.81
N GLY A 83 -13.75 -6.23 17.54
CA GLY A 83 -14.90 -6.56 16.69
C GLY A 83 -14.94 -8.03 16.25
N SER A 84 -13.84 -8.76 16.45
CA SER A 84 -13.70 -10.20 16.15
C SER A 84 -14.82 -11.04 16.80
N PHE A 85 -15.17 -12.17 16.19
CA PHE A 85 -16.23 -13.07 16.69
C PHE A 85 -16.05 -13.46 18.17
N PHE A 86 -14.79 -13.63 18.61
CA PHE A 86 -14.45 -14.02 19.98
C PHE A 86 -14.33 -12.85 20.96
N ARG A 87 -14.48 -11.59 20.50
CA ARG A 87 -14.26 -10.36 21.29
C ARG A 87 -12.89 -10.34 21.98
N ARG A 88 -11.89 -10.87 21.27
CA ARG A 88 -10.49 -10.98 21.69
C ARG A 88 -9.58 -10.70 20.49
N GLU A 89 -8.43 -10.11 20.76
CA GLU A 89 -7.37 -9.92 19.76
C GLU A 89 -6.95 -11.29 19.20
N GLY A 90 -6.80 -11.34 17.87
CA GLY A 90 -6.52 -12.57 17.13
C GLY A 90 -5.13 -12.54 16.50
N ARG A 91 -5.07 -12.83 15.20
CA ARG A 91 -3.84 -12.67 14.42
C ARG A 91 -3.36 -11.20 14.45
N PRO A 92 -2.04 -10.94 14.41
CA PRO A 92 -1.52 -9.59 14.26
C PRO A 92 -2.13 -8.87 13.05
N SER A 93 -2.40 -7.58 13.23
CA SER A 93 -2.84 -6.69 12.14
C SER A 93 -1.69 -6.49 11.13
N THR A 94 -2.03 -6.01 9.93
CA THR A 94 -1.00 -5.63 8.93
C THR A 94 -0.06 -4.57 9.51
N GLU A 95 -0.62 -3.58 10.20
CA GLU A 95 0.12 -2.51 10.88
C GLU A 95 1.09 -3.07 11.91
N ALA A 96 0.65 -3.93 12.84
CA ALA A 96 1.52 -4.55 13.83
C ALA A 96 2.69 -5.32 13.19
N ILE A 97 2.44 -6.05 12.08
CA ILE A 97 3.49 -6.77 11.34
C ILE A 97 4.49 -5.80 10.70
N LEU A 98 4.01 -4.68 10.15
CA LEU A 98 4.86 -3.65 9.56
C LEU A 98 5.72 -2.98 10.64
N VAL A 99 5.15 -2.67 11.80
CA VAL A 99 5.91 -2.12 12.94
C VAL A 99 6.95 -3.11 13.45
N CYS A 100 6.64 -4.41 13.52
CA CYS A 100 7.65 -5.44 13.82
C CYS A 100 8.84 -5.34 12.86
N ARG A 101 8.59 -5.12 11.57
CA ARG A 101 9.65 -4.97 10.56
C ARG A 101 10.40 -3.64 10.71
N LEU A 102 9.71 -2.54 10.98
CA LEU A 102 10.33 -1.23 11.22
C LEU A 102 11.27 -1.26 12.44
N ILE A 103 10.99 -2.09 13.44
CA ILE A 103 11.86 -2.29 14.61
C ILE A 103 13.01 -3.26 14.28
N ASP A 104 12.71 -4.41 13.66
CA ASP A 104 13.71 -5.45 13.39
C ASP A 104 14.84 -4.96 12.47
N ARG A 105 14.49 -4.23 11.41
CA ARG A 105 15.43 -3.74 10.38
C ARG A 105 16.62 -2.96 10.97
N PRO A 106 16.43 -1.90 11.78
CA PRO A 106 17.54 -1.14 12.35
C PRO A 106 18.17 -1.80 13.60
N LEU A 107 17.46 -2.65 14.35
CA LEU A 107 18.02 -3.31 15.55
C LEU A 107 18.84 -4.56 15.22
N ARG A 108 18.45 -5.36 14.23
CA ARG A 108 19.15 -6.60 13.86
C ARG A 108 20.66 -6.42 13.61
N PRO A 109 21.13 -5.40 12.85
CA PRO A 109 22.56 -5.23 12.59
C PRO A 109 23.36 -4.65 13.76
N THR A 110 22.72 -4.23 14.86
CA THR A 110 23.43 -3.67 16.03
C THR A 110 23.74 -4.71 17.10
N PHE A 111 23.34 -5.96 16.94
CA PHE A 111 23.81 -7.04 17.80
C PHE A 111 25.20 -7.52 17.38
N VAL A 112 26.00 -7.95 18.36
CA VAL A 112 27.31 -8.55 18.08
C VAL A 112 27.19 -9.75 17.13
N GLU A 113 28.14 -9.84 16.20
CA GLU A 113 28.19 -10.95 15.25
C GLU A 113 28.40 -12.29 15.97
N GLY A 114 27.81 -13.35 15.43
CA GLY A 114 27.92 -14.69 16.00
C GLY A 114 27.00 -14.96 17.20
N LEU A 115 26.17 -13.99 17.62
CA LEU A 115 25.14 -14.25 18.63
C LEU A 115 24.14 -15.29 18.11
N ARG A 116 23.89 -16.34 18.92
CA ARG A 116 22.95 -17.44 18.61
C ARG A 116 21.91 -17.70 19.69
N ASN A 117 21.93 -16.90 20.75
CA ASN A 117 20.87 -16.90 21.75
C ASN A 117 19.59 -16.32 21.13
N GLU A 118 18.46 -16.94 21.47
CA GLU A 118 17.15 -16.39 21.11
C GLU A 118 16.94 -15.07 21.85
N VAL A 119 16.71 -14.01 21.08
CA VAL A 119 16.37 -12.69 21.61
C VAL A 119 14.96 -12.38 21.16
N GLN A 120 14.09 -12.08 22.11
CA GLN A 120 12.72 -11.68 21.84
C GLN A 120 12.47 -10.28 22.40
N ILE A 121 11.95 -9.40 21.54
CA ILE A 121 11.51 -8.06 21.91
C ILE A 121 10.00 -8.02 21.72
N VAL A 122 9.26 -7.89 22.81
CA VAL A 122 7.79 -7.81 22.80
C VAL A 122 7.36 -6.40 23.12
N ILE A 123 6.68 -5.78 22.17
CA ILE A 123 6.11 -4.44 22.25
C ILE A 123 4.61 -4.59 22.44
N THR A 124 4.05 -4.03 23.50
CA THR A 124 2.61 -4.00 23.76
C THR A 124 2.13 -2.55 23.81
N VAL A 125 1.17 -2.21 22.94
CA VAL A 125 0.52 -0.89 22.98
C VAL A 125 -0.53 -0.91 24.09
N LEU A 126 -0.29 -0.16 25.16
CA LEU A 126 -1.11 -0.18 26.38
C LEU A 126 -2.15 0.96 26.40
N SER A 127 -1.80 2.10 25.84
CA SER A 127 -2.68 3.26 25.63
C SER A 127 -2.30 3.91 24.32
N ILE A 128 -3.26 4.40 23.55
CA ILE A 128 -3.01 5.20 22.36
C ILE A 128 -3.99 6.37 22.36
N ALA A 129 -3.45 7.59 22.32
CA ALA A 129 -4.26 8.77 22.13
C ALA A 129 -4.93 8.70 20.75
N PRO A 130 -6.17 9.17 20.60
CA PRO A 130 -6.77 9.33 19.28
C PRO A 130 -5.85 10.19 18.40
N ASP A 131 -5.81 9.91 17.09
CA ASP A 131 -5.05 10.70 16.12
C ASP A 131 -3.51 10.51 16.17
N GLU A 132 -3.00 9.52 16.92
CA GLU A 132 -1.55 9.26 17.04
C GLU A 132 -1.05 8.01 16.33
N PHE A 133 0.18 8.10 15.82
CA PHE A 133 0.98 6.95 15.40
C PHE A 133 1.79 6.39 16.58
N TYR A 134 1.87 5.07 16.70
CA TYR A 134 2.64 4.41 17.75
C TYR A 134 3.97 3.83 17.26
N ASP A 135 4.19 3.77 15.94
CA ASP A 135 5.28 3.02 15.31
C ASP A 135 6.68 3.56 15.62
N ALA A 136 6.90 4.87 15.48
CA ALA A 136 8.17 5.51 15.80
C ALA A 136 8.47 5.39 17.30
N LEU A 137 7.46 5.57 18.17
CA LEU A 137 7.61 5.38 19.61
C LEU A 137 8.00 3.92 19.94
N ALA A 138 7.43 2.95 19.22
CA ALA A 138 7.74 1.52 19.39
C ALA A 138 9.20 1.19 19.05
N ILE A 139 9.79 1.81 18.02
CA ILE A 139 11.23 1.68 17.71
C ILE A 139 12.07 2.15 18.90
N ASN A 140 11.75 3.32 19.45
CA ASN A 140 12.49 3.87 20.59
C ASN A 140 12.31 3.01 21.86
N ALA A 141 11.10 2.50 22.11
CA ALA A 141 10.82 1.61 23.25
C ALA A 141 11.61 0.29 23.15
N ALA A 142 11.62 -0.31 21.95
CA ALA A 142 12.37 -1.53 21.64
C ALA A 142 13.87 -1.34 21.89
N SER A 143 14.43 -0.28 21.31
CA SER A 143 15.84 0.09 21.52
C SER A 143 16.16 0.33 22.99
N ALA A 144 15.39 1.15 23.69
CA ALA A 144 15.64 1.47 25.09
C ALA A 144 15.59 0.22 25.99
N SER A 145 14.59 -0.65 25.78
CA SER A 145 14.48 -1.91 26.53
C SER A 145 15.63 -2.88 26.23
N THR A 146 16.13 -2.89 24.98
CA THR A 146 17.28 -3.70 24.59
C THR A 146 18.57 -3.13 25.19
N GLN A 147 18.74 -1.82 25.16
CA GLN A 147 19.91 -1.11 25.69
C GLN A 147 20.14 -1.39 27.18
N ILE A 148 19.07 -1.49 27.98
CA ILE A 148 19.18 -1.76 29.42
C ILE A 148 19.23 -3.25 29.76
N SER A 149 19.13 -4.14 28.77
CA SER A 149 18.96 -5.58 29.00
C SER A 149 20.22 -6.32 29.45
N GLY A 150 21.39 -5.73 29.24
CA GLY A 150 22.69 -6.40 29.39
C GLY A 150 23.05 -7.33 28.22
N LEU A 151 22.38 -7.20 27.07
CA LEU A 151 22.77 -7.85 25.82
C LEU A 151 23.95 -7.12 25.15
N PRO A 152 24.81 -7.83 24.39
CA PRO A 152 25.87 -7.23 23.58
C PRO A 152 25.27 -6.54 22.34
N PHE A 153 24.83 -5.30 22.55
CA PHE A 153 24.06 -4.48 21.61
C PHE A 153 24.70 -3.09 21.45
N TYR A 154 25.02 -2.71 20.21
CA TYR A 154 25.66 -1.46 19.80
C TYR A 154 24.64 -0.35 19.50
N GLY A 155 23.71 -0.12 20.43
CA GLY A 155 22.77 1.00 20.38
C GLY A 155 23.18 2.16 21.30
N PRO A 156 22.23 3.06 21.65
CA PRO A 156 20.82 2.99 21.28
C PRO A 156 20.55 3.39 19.83
N VAL A 157 19.45 2.87 19.29
CA VAL A 157 18.85 3.28 18.01
C VAL A 157 17.63 4.16 18.32
N ALA A 158 17.48 5.27 17.62
CA ALA A 158 16.25 6.06 17.66
C ALA A 158 15.45 5.88 16.37
N GLY A 159 14.14 6.04 16.47
CA GLY A 159 13.21 6.12 15.34
C GLY A 159 12.38 7.39 15.42
N VAL A 160 12.13 8.05 14.29
CA VAL A 160 11.26 9.23 14.20
C VAL A 160 10.42 9.15 12.93
N ARG A 161 9.14 9.55 13.02
CA ARG A 161 8.28 9.81 11.87
C ARG A 161 8.24 11.32 11.62
N LEU A 162 8.35 11.71 10.36
CA LEU A 162 8.34 13.08 9.89
C LEU A 162 7.31 13.21 8.77
N ALA A 163 6.54 14.30 8.78
CA ALA A 163 5.71 14.68 7.64
C ALA A 163 6.17 16.02 7.07
N LEU A 164 6.21 16.16 5.74
CA LEU A 164 6.46 17.44 5.08
C LEU A 164 5.13 18.18 4.93
N ILE A 165 4.90 19.17 5.78
CA ILE A 165 3.68 20.00 5.82
C ILE A 165 4.06 21.42 5.45
N GLY A 166 3.53 21.92 4.33
CA GLY A 166 4.08 23.11 3.67
C GLY A 166 5.55 22.89 3.31
N ASP A 167 6.44 23.68 3.90
CA ASP A 167 7.90 23.57 3.72
C ASP A 167 8.64 23.09 4.98
N GLN A 168 7.89 22.57 5.98
CA GLN A 168 8.47 22.14 7.25
C GLN A 168 8.34 20.62 7.44
N TRP A 169 9.45 19.99 7.85
CA TRP A 169 9.45 18.61 8.35
C TRP A 169 9.03 18.59 9.82
N VAL A 170 7.82 18.08 10.09
CA VAL A 170 7.21 18.00 11.43
C VAL A 170 7.42 16.61 12.01
N ALA A 171 8.07 16.51 13.16
CA ALA A 171 8.36 15.24 13.83
C ALA A 171 7.22 14.77 14.74
N PHE A 172 6.96 13.46 14.75
CA PHE A 172 5.78 12.85 15.38
C PHE A 172 4.48 13.57 14.97
N PRO A 173 4.19 13.62 13.66
CA PRO A 173 2.95 14.20 13.17
C PRO A 173 1.75 13.37 13.63
N LYS A 174 0.58 13.99 13.68
CA LYS A 174 -0.70 13.33 13.90
C LYS A 174 -1.31 12.84 12.59
N PHE A 175 -2.26 11.91 12.64
CA PHE A 175 -2.98 11.45 11.45
C PHE A 175 -3.68 12.61 10.73
N SER A 176 -4.38 13.48 11.47
CA SER A 176 -5.05 14.66 10.94
C SER A 176 -4.12 15.63 10.21
N GLN A 177 -2.85 15.70 10.62
CA GLN A 177 -1.86 16.56 9.98
C GLN A 177 -1.40 16.03 8.62
N LEU A 178 -1.63 14.73 8.33
CA LEU A 178 -1.28 14.17 7.02
C LEU A 178 -2.21 14.65 5.89
N GLU A 179 -3.37 15.21 6.21
CA GLU A 179 -4.26 15.85 5.22
C GLU A 179 -3.62 17.09 4.57
N GLU A 180 -2.59 17.65 5.19
CA GLU A 180 -1.80 18.80 4.68
C GLU A 180 -0.37 18.41 4.30
N ALA A 181 -0.02 17.12 4.38
CA ALA A 181 1.33 16.64 4.13
C ALA A 181 1.52 16.10 2.71
N VAL A 182 2.64 16.43 2.08
CA VAL A 182 3.03 15.89 0.75
C VAL A 182 3.95 14.66 0.85
N PHE A 183 4.46 14.35 2.03
CA PHE A 183 5.36 13.23 2.24
C PHE A 183 5.37 12.80 3.71
N ASP A 184 5.42 11.50 3.94
CA ASP A 184 5.49 10.86 5.26
C ASP A 184 6.70 9.92 5.29
N LEU A 185 7.57 10.11 6.27
CA LEU A 185 8.91 9.55 6.33
C LEU A 185 9.20 9.02 7.74
N THR A 186 9.40 7.72 7.86
CA THR A 186 9.94 7.09 9.08
C THR A 186 11.43 6.78 8.90
N VAL A 187 12.25 7.30 9.80
CA VAL A 187 13.71 7.12 9.79
C VAL A 187 14.15 6.52 11.11
N ALA A 188 15.07 5.57 11.08
CA ALA A 188 15.80 5.13 12.26
C ALA A 188 17.31 5.22 12.06
N GLY A 189 18.03 5.53 13.13
CA GLY A 189 19.47 5.72 13.10
C GLY A 189 20.12 5.66 14.47
N ARG A 190 21.45 5.65 14.49
CA ARG A 190 22.27 5.64 15.71
C ARG A 190 23.32 6.72 15.68
N LEU A 191 23.83 7.08 16.85
CA LEU A 191 24.93 8.04 16.96
C LEU A 191 26.23 7.37 16.53
N VAL A 192 27.02 8.10 15.75
CA VAL A 192 28.38 7.72 15.37
C VAL A 192 29.30 8.89 15.70
N VAL A 193 30.52 8.55 16.09
CA VAL A 193 31.56 9.54 16.42
C VAL A 193 32.70 9.28 15.46
N ASP A 194 33.09 10.30 14.70
CA ASP A 194 34.22 10.20 13.77
C ASP A 194 35.57 10.21 14.52
N GLU A 195 36.66 9.97 13.80
CA GLU A 195 38.02 9.98 14.36
C GLU A 195 38.43 11.33 14.98
N ASN A 196 37.74 12.42 14.61
CA ASN A 196 37.97 13.76 15.14
C ASN A 196 37.08 14.09 16.36
N GLY A 197 36.23 13.17 16.79
CA GLY A 197 35.30 13.35 17.91
C GLY A 197 33.99 14.05 17.56
N ASN A 198 33.68 14.25 16.27
CA ASN A 198 32.41 14.84 15.86
C ASN A 198 31.29 13.79 15.93
N GLU A 199 30.20 14.14 16.59
CA GLU A 199 29.00 13.32 16.65
C GLU A 199 28.09 13.57 15.43
N ASP A 200 27.76 12.52 14.68
CA ASP A 200 26.74 12.51 13.63
C ASP A 200 25.73 11.36 13.85
N VAL A 201 24.63 11.37 13.11
CA VAL A 201 23.64 10.28 13.10
C VAL A 201 23.78 9.48 11.82
N ALA A 202 24.17 8.21 11.97
CA ALA A 202 24.12 7.23 10.90
C ALA A 202 22.68 6.74 10.75
N ILE A 203 22.03 7.13 9.66
CA ILE A 203 20.73 6.58 9.25
C ILE A 203 20.94 5.11 8.90
N MET A 204 20.09 4.24 9.45
CA MET A 204 20.17 2.79 9.28
C MET A 204 18.98 2.24 8.50
N MET A 205 17.83 2.89 8.63
CA MET A 205 16.58 2.43 8.04
C MET A 205 15.73 3.64 7.64
N VAL A 206 15.12 3.57 6.46
CA VAL A 206 14.10 4.51 5.98
C VAL A 206 12.91 3.73 5.44
N GLU A 207 11.72 4.22 5.74
CA GLU A 207 10.45 3.83 5.14
C GLU A 207 9.60 5.09 4.91
N ALA A 208 9.33 5.45 3.66
CA ALA A 208 8.61 6.68 3.34
C ALA A 208 7.64 6.51 2.17
N GLU A 209 6.66 7.41 2.13
CA GLU A 209 5.65 7.50 1.08
C GLU A 209 5.25 8.96 0.82
N ALA A 210 4.80 9.24 -0.41
CA ALA A 210 3.90 10.36 -0.62
C ALA A 210 2.50 9.98 -0.07
N THR A 211 1.75 10.96 0.43
CA THR A 211 0.40 10.77 0.97
C THR A 211 -0.66 10.65 -0.13
N GLU A 212 -1.88 10.21 0.21
CA GLU A 212 -3.02 10.15 -0.73
C GLU A 212 -3.39 11.54 -1.29
N VAL A 213 -3.22 12.60 -0.48
CA VAL A 213 -3.51 14.00 -0.87
C VAL A 213 -2.36 14.68 -1.60
N SER A 214 -1.18 14.06 -1.66
CA SER A 214 0.04 14.68 -2.20
C SER A 214 -0.14 15.21 -3.60
N TRP A 215 -0.81 14.44 -4.47
CA TRP A 215 -1.03 14.85 -5.85
C TRP A 215 -1.79 16.19 -5.93
N ASP A 216 -2.86 16.32 -5.16
CA ASP A 216 -3.72 17.51 -5.19
C ASP A 216 -3.02 18.71 -4.55
N LEU A 217 -2.30 18.50 -3.45
CA LEU A 217 -1.48 19.54 -2.82
C LEU A 217 -0.38 20.04 -3.76
N ILE A 218 0.32 19.13 -4.46
CA ILE A 218 1.36 19.50 -5.43
C ILE A 218 0.77 20.28 -6.60
N LYS A 219 -0.40 19.86 -7.13
CA LYS A 219 -1.11 20.64 -8.17
C LYS A 219 -1.59 22.00 -7.67
N ALA A 220 -1.90 22.13 -6.38
CA ALA A 220 -2.21 23.40 -5.72
C ALA A 220 -0.97 24.26 -5.40
N GLY A 221 0.24 23.78 -5.67
CA GLY A 221 1.50 24.54 -5.54
C GLY A 221 2.36 24.18 -4.34
N ALA A 222 2.04 23.11 -3.60
CA ALA A 222 2.90 22.60 -2.54
C ALA A 222 4.24 22.06 -3.09
N THR A 223 5.26 22.06 -2.24
CA THR A 223 6.59 21.54 -2.57
C THR A 223 6.51 20.07 -2.94
N LYS A 224 7.01 19.71 -4.13
CA LYS A 224 6.99 18.32 -4.58
C LYS A 224 8.10 17.51 -3.89
N PRO A 225 7.84 16.28 -3.43
CA PRO A 225 8.85 15.42 -2.82
C PRO A 225 9.73 14.76 -3.90
N ASP A 226 10.62 15.54 -4.51
CA ASP A 226 11.65 15.01 -5.39
C ASP A 226 12.85 14.45 -4.62
N GLU A 227 13.85 13.93 -5.34
CA GLU A 227 15.02 13.32 -4.73
C GLU A 227 15.77 14.27 -3.77
N ALA A 228 15.80 15.58 -4.06
CA ALA A 228 16.48 16.56 -3.21
C ALA A 228 15.68 16.86 -1.94
N VAL A 229 14.35 16.99 -2.06
CA VAL A 229 13.46 17.21 -0.91
C VAL A 229 13.47 16.00 0.02
N VAL A 230 13.45 14.77 -0.53
CA VAL A 230 13.57 13.54 0.27
C VAL A 230 14.90 13.50 1.01
N ALA A 231 16.02 13.85 0.36
CA ALA A 231 17.32 13.94 1.02
C ALA A 231 17.34 14.99 2.14
N GLN A 232 16.67 16.13 1.96
CA GLN A 232 16.51 17.13 3.02
C GLN A 232 15.74 16.58 4.22
N GLY A 233 14.69 15.78 4.01
CA GLY A 233 13.94 15.13 5.09
C GLY A 233 14.80 14.17 5.92
N LEU A 234 15.72 13.45 5.27
CA LEU A 234 16.69 12.59 5.94
C LEU A 234 17.65 13.39 6.83
N GLU A 235 18.18 14.52 6.34
CA GLU A 235 19.02 15.41 7.16
C GLU A 235 18.22 16.08 8.29
N ALA A 236 16.97 16.49 8.03
CA ALA A 236 16.07 17.05 9.03
C ALA A 236 15.73 16.07 10.15
N SER A 237 15.82 14.75 9.90
CA SER A 237 15.60 13.72 10.92
C SER A 237 16.71 13.62 11.97
N LYS A 238 17.96 13.92 11.58
CA LYS A 238 19.14 13.65 12.42
C LYS A 238 19.10 14.39 13.77
N PRO A 239 18.72 15.68 13.87
CA PRO A 239 18.63 16.37 15.16
C PRO A 239 17.62 15.73 16.12
N PHE A 240 16.47 15.26 15.61
CA PHE A 240 15.45 14.60 16.43
C PHE A 240 15.92 13.22 16.89
N LEU A 241 16.51 12.43 15.99
CA LEU A 241 17.12 11.15 16.31
C LEU A 241 18.20 11.30 17.40
N LYS A 242 19.07 12.30 17.26
CA LYS A 242 20.12 12.59 18.24
C LYS A 242 19.54 12.86 19.63
N GLN A 243 18.47 13.66 19.73
CA GLN A 243 17.81 13.93 21.01
C GLN A 243 17.21 12.67 21.66
N LEU A 244 16.55 11.84 20.86
CA LEU A 244 15.98 10.56 21.31
C LEU A 244 17.07 9.59 21.78
N ILE A 245 18.19 9.49 21.06
CA ILE A 245 19.36 8.69 21.45
C ILE A 245 19.90 9.16 22.80
N LYS A 246 20.13 10.47 22.97
CA LYS A 246 20.66 11.01 24.24
C LYS A 246 19.73 10.75 25.43
N ALA A 247 18.41 10.77 25.22
CA ALA A 247 17.46 10.39 26.26
C ALA A 247 17.57 8.90 26.63
N GLN A 248 17.71 8.01 25.65
CA GLN A 248 17.92 6.58 25.89
C GLN A 248 19.26 6.30 26.59
N GLU A 249 20.35 6.97 26.18
CA GLU A 249 21.66 6.90 26.86
C GLU A 249 21.55 7.34 28.33
N SER A 250 20.84 8.45 28.59
CA SER A 250 20.60 8.95 29.95
C SER A 250 19.84 7.94 30.82
N LEU A 251 18.85 7.24 30.25
CA LEU A 251 18.15 6.15 30.94
C LEU A 251 19.10 4.97 31.22
N ALA A 252 19.92 4.59 30.23
CA ALA A 252 20.84 3.48 30.35
C ALA A 252 21.90 3.71 31.45
N VAL A 253 22.44 4.93 31.57
CA VAL A 253 23.36 5.31 32.66
C VAL A 253 22.75 5.04 34.05
N GLN A 254 21.42 5.18 34.18
CA GLN A 254 20.73 5.03 35.45
C GLN A 254 20.30 3.59 35.77
N ALA A 255 20.08 2.75 34.75
CA ALA A 255 19.33 1.50 34.90
C ALA A 255 19.83 0.31 34.07
N ALA A 256 20.83 0.49 33.19
CA ALA A 256 21.31 -0.61 32.36
C ALA A 256 21.97 -1.71 33.22
N LYS A 257 21.61 -2.96 32.93
CA LYS A 257 22.29 -4.12 33.51
C LYS A 257 23.69 -4.25 32.91
N PRO A 258 24.67 -4.81 33.66
CA PRO A 258 25.97 -5.13 33.11
C PRO A 258 25.83 -6.04 31.88
N ILE A 259 26.64 -5.78 30.86
CA ILE A 259 26.70 -6.63 29.67
C ILE A 259 27.10 -8.03 30.12
N GLN A 260 26.28 -9.02 29.79
CA GLN A 260 26.55 -10.42 30.09
C GLN A 260 27.46 -11.01 29.02
N ASP A 261 28.24 -12.00 29.43
CA ASP A 261 29.07 -12.78 28.52
C ASP A 261 28.22 -13.84 27.81
N PHE A 262 28.09 -13.70 26.49
CA PHE A 262 27.36 -14.64 25.65
C PHE A 262 28.35 -15.41 24.77
N PRO A 263 28.19 -16.74 24.61
CA PRO A 263 29.01 -17.48 23.67
C PRO A 263 28.75 -16.97 22.26
N LEU A 264 29.82 -16.57 21.58
CA LEU A 264 29.79 -16.11 20.20
C LEU A 264 30.21 -17.25 19.28
N PHE A 265 29.48 -17.39 18.18
CA PHE A 265 29.71 -18.39 17.15
C PHE A 265 30.05 -17.65 15.86
N PRO A 266 31.31 -17.17 15.70
CA PRO A 266 31.73 -16.58 14.45
C PRO A 266 31.57 -17.60 13.33
N PRO A 267 31.28 -17.14 12.10
CA PRO A 267 31.02 -18.05 10.98
C PRO A 267 32.22 -18.93 10.60
N TYR A 268 33.45 -18.50 10.92
CA TYR A 268 34.69 -19.20 10.64
C TYR A 268 35.85 -18.68 11.48
N ALA A 269 36.89 -19.49 11.64
CA ALA A 269 38.20 -19.08 12.14
C ALA A 269 39.02 -18.39 11.05
N GLN A 270 39.95 -17.51 11.46
CA GLN A 270 40.82 -16.79 10.53
C GLN A 270 41.67 -17.74 9.67
N SER A 271 42.19 -18.82 10.26
CA SER A 271 42.97 -19.83 9.53
C SER A 271 42.17 -20.52 8.42
N THR A 272 40.88 -20.79 8.66
CA THR A 272 39.96 -21.32 7.64
C THR A 272 39.75 -20.31 6.52
N TYR A 273 39.51 -19.03 6.86
CA TYR A 273 39.37 -17.96 5.88
C TYR A 273 40.63 -17.83 5.00
N ASP A 274 41.80 -17.77 5.60
CA ASP A 274 43.07 -17.61 4.88
C ASP A 274 43.32 -18.77 3.91
N ALA A 275 43.03 -20.00 4.35
CA ALA A 275 43.17 -21.19 3.51
C ALA A 275 42.17 -21.20 2.34
N VAL A 276 40.94 -20.77 2.57
CA VAL A 276 39.93 -20.64 1.50
C VAL A 276 40.31 -19.52 0.54
N ALA A 277 40.72 -18.36 1.04
CA ALA A 277 41.13 -17.22 0.24
C ALA A 277 42.31 -17.56 -0.67
N ALA A 278 43.33 -18.24 -0.15
CA ALA A 278 44.52 -18.64 -0.90
C ALA A 278 44.20 -19.55 -2.12
N PHE A 279 43.11 -20.30 -2.08
CA PHE A 279 42.70 -21.17 -3.19
C PHE A 279 41.64 -20.52 -4.09
N ALA A 280 40.64 -19.87 -3.50
CA ALA A 280 39.45 -19.44 -4.22
C ALA A 280 39.56 -18.04 -4.84
N TYR A 281 40.40 -17.14 -4.29
CA TYR A 281 40.34 -15.71 -4.61
C TYR A 281 40.52 -15.41 -6.11
N ASP A 282 41.61 -15.91 -6.71
CA ASP A 282 41.91 -15.66 -8.12
C ASP A 282 40.92 -16.37 -9.06
N GLU A 283 40.51 -17.59 -8.72
CA GLU A 283 39.52 -18.35 -9.51
C GLU A 283 38.13 -17.71 -9.47
N LEU A 284 37.72 -17.16 -8.33
CA LEU A 284 36.47 -16.42 -8.17
C LEU A 284 36.41 -15.18 -9.08
N GLY A 285 37.56 -14.55 -9.32
CA GLY A 285 37.67 -13.45 -10.29
C GLY A 285 37.20 -13.86 -11.68
N GLY A 286 37.62 -15.05 -12.15
CA GLY A 286 37.17 -15.63 -13.40
C GLY A 286 35.70 -16.07 -13.38
N VAL A 287 35.23 -16.68 -12.28
CA VAL A 287 33.83 -17.09 -12.14
C VAL A 287 32.88 -15.89 -12.23
N TYR A 288 33.21 -14.77 -11.58
CA TYR A 288 32.36 -13.58 -11.61
C TYR A 288 32.44 -12.78 -12.90
N GLN A 289 33.28 -13.16 -13.87
CA GLN A 289 33.23 -12.65 -15.24
C GLN A 289 32.17 -13.33 -16.11
N ILE A 290 31.60 -14.47 -15.66
CA ILE A 290 30.54 -15.18 -16.37
C ILE A 290 29.21 -14.44 -16.22
N ALA A 291 28.68 -13.94 -17.34
CA ALA A 291 27.46 -13.13 -17.36
C ALA A 291 26.20 -13.96 -17.07
N ASP A 292 26.06 -15.13 -17.72
CA ASP A 292 24.92 -16.03 -17.52
C ASP A 292 24.86 -16.57 -16.09
N LYS A 293 23.68 -16.50 -15.46
CA LYS A 293 23.52 -16.90 -14.06
C LYS A 293 23.71 -18.38 -13.85
N ILE A 294 23.14 -19.24 -14.70
CA ILE A 294 23.16 -20.69 -14.50
C ILE A 294 24.59 -21.19 -14.71
N GLU A 295 25.25 -20.71 -15.76
CA GLU A 295 26.66 -21.01 -16.01
C GLU A 295 27.55 -20.54 -14.85
N ARG A 296 27.35 -19.29 -14.38
CA ARG A 296 28.08 -18.76 -13.22
C ARG A 296 27.83 -19.56 -11.96
N GLN A 297 26.59 -19.94 -11.68
CA GLN A 297 26.22 -20.74 -10.51
C GLN A 297 26.87 -22.13 -10.56
N ASN A 298 26.84 -22.79 -11.73
CA ASN A 298 27.49 -24.08 -11.91
C ASN A 298 29.02 -23.99 -11.74
N ALA A 299 29.64 -22.93 -12.26
CA ALA A 299 31.07 -22.68 -12.09
C ALA A 299 31.44 -22.38 -10.63
N ASP A 300 30.64 -21.57 -9.94
CA ASP A 300 30.80 -21.26 -8.51
C ASP A 300 30.63 -22.51 -7.64
N ASP A 301 29.62 -23.35 -7.92
CA ASP A 301 29.40 -24.60 -7.19
C ASP A 301 30.53 -25.61 -7.42
N ALA A 302 31.05 -25.70 -8.65
CA ALA A 302 32.21 -26.53 -8.96
C ALA A 302 33.47 -26.04 -8.24
N LEU A 303 33.72 -24.72 -8.20
CA LEU A 303 34.83 -24.14 -7.45
C LEU A 303 34.68 -24.39 -5.95
N LYS A 304 33.49 -24.15 -5.39
CA LYS A 304 33.17 -24.41 -3.99
C LYS A 304 33.35 -25.87 -3.61
N ALA A 305 33.03 -26.81 -4.49
CA ALA A 305 33.30 -28.24 -4.27
C ALA A 305 34.81 -28.52 -4.18
N ARG A 306 35.63 -27.98 -5.10
CA ARG A 306 37.09 -28.11 -5.05
C ARG A 306 37.70 -27.48 -3.79
N VAL A 307 37.18 -26.32 -3.36
CA VAL A 307 37.59 -25.67 -2.12
C VAL A 307 37.29 -26.57 -0.92
N LYS A 308 36.08 -27.16 -0.86
CA LYS A 308 35.72 -28.11 0.20
C LYS A 308 36.64 -29.32 0.23
N GLU A 309 36.98 -29.89 -0.93
CA GLU A 309 37.93 -31.00 -1.02
C GLU A 309 39.32 -30.60 -0.52
N THR A 310 39.79 -29.41 -0.91
CA THR A 310 41.09 -28.87 -0.49
C THR A 310 41.15 -28.64 1.02
N ILE A 311 40.12 -28.03 1.61
CA ILE A 311 40.03 -27.85 3.07
C ILE A 311 39.94 -29.20 3.77
N THR A 312 39.19 -30.16 3.22
CA THR A 312 39.13 -31.53 3.75
C THR A 312 40.51 -32.19 3.79
N ALA A 313 41.30 -32.05 2.72
CA ALA A 313 42.66 -32.57 2.66
C ALA A 313 43.59 -31.90 3.67
N LYS A 314 43.47 -30.57 3.86
CA LYS A 314 44.24 -29.83 4.88
C LYS A 314 43.88 -30.24 6.31
N VAL A 315 42.61 -30.50 6.58
CA VAL A 315 42.17 -31.04 7.88
C VAL A 315 42.72 -32.44 8.11
N ALA A 316 42.65 -33.31 7.10
CA ALA A 316 43.23 -34.67 7.19
C ALA A 316 44.76 -34.67 7.35
N ALA A 317 45.43 -33.64 6.85
CA ALA A 317 46.87 -33.41 7.03
C ALA A 317 47.23 -32.69 8.34
N GLU A 318 46.25 -32.43 9.23
CA GLU A 318 46.41 -31.69 10.49
C GLU A 318 46.91 -30.23 10.31
N GLU A 319 46.80 -29.65 9.11
CA GLU A 319 47.11 -28.24 8.84
C GLU A 319 46.00 -27.28 9.29
N LEU A 320 44.76 -27.78 9.38
CA LEU A 320 43.58 -27.06 9.83
C LEU A 320 42.79 -27.87 10.86
N PRO A 321 42.07 -27.21 11.79
CA PRO A 321 41.22 -27.90 12.75
C PRO A 321 40.01 -28.54 12.07
N GLU A 322 39.44 -29.59 12.68
CA GLU A 322 38.24 -30.28 12.17
C GLU A 322 37.03 -29.33 11.97
N SER A 323 36.94 -28.26 12.77
CA SER A 323 35.89 -27.23 12.63
C SER A 323 35.88 -26.54 11.26
N ALA A 324 37.03 -26.49 10.56
CA ALA A 324 37.15 -25.88 9.24
C ALA A 324 36.19 -26.51 8.20
N LEU A 325 35.81 -27.79 8.38
CA LEU A 325 34.85 -28.48 7.52
C LEU A 325 33.45 -27.86 7.57
N ALA A 326 33.03 -27.38 8.74
CA ALA A 326 31.74 -26.71 8.91
C ALA A 326 31.80 -25.22 8.52
N GLU A 327 32.97 -24.60 8.68
CA GLU A 327 33.22 -23.18 8.47
C GLU A 327 33.45 -22.81 6.99
N VAL A 328 33.95 -23.74 6.18
CA VAL A 328 34.39 -23.51 4.78
C VAL A 328 33.35 -22.79 3.91
N SER A 329 32.07 -23.11 4.07
CA SER A 329 31.02 -22.50 3.24
C SER A 329 30.79 -21.03 3.58
N ALA A 330 30.92 -20.66 4.86
CA ALA A 330 30.79 -19.28 5.30
C ALA A 330 32.06 -18.48 4.96
N ALA A 331 33.24 -19.08 5.12
CA ALA A 331 34.51 -18.49 4.70
C ALA A 331 34.52 -18.22 3.18
N TYR A 332 34.10 -19.18 2.37
CA TYR A 332 33.96 -19.03 0.92
C TYR A 332 33.06 -17.85 0.56
N LYS A 333 31.89 -17.72 1.20
CA LYS A 333 30.96 -16.60 0.99
C LYS A 333 31.61 -15.25 1.31
N SER A 334 32.43 -15.16 2.37
CA SER A 334 33.16 -13.94 2.70
C SER A 334 34.25 -13.60 1.68
N VAL A 335 34.99 -14.60 1.18
CA VAL A 335 35.97 -14.38 0.09
C VAL A 335 35.27 -13.92 -1.18
N SER A 336 34.17 -14.58 -1.57
CA SER A 336 33.28 -14.17 -2.66
C SER A 336 32.82 -12.72 -2.52
N LYS A 337 32.43 -12.30 -1.31
CA LYS A 337 32.07 -10.91 -1.01
C LYS A 337 33.22 -9.96 -1.35
N VAL A 338 34.43 -10.24 -0.87
CA VAL A 338 35.61 -9.40 -1.09
C VAL A 338 35.95 -9.29 -2.58
N VAL A 339 36.02 -10.42 -3.29
CA VAL A 339 36.36 -10.45 -4.73
C VAL A 339 35.38 -9.63 -5.54
N MET A 340 34.07 -9.84 -5.32
CA MET A 340 33.03 -9.13 -6.04
C MET A 340 33.08 -7.62 -5.80
N ARG A 341 33.21 -7.21 -4.53
CA ARG A 341 33.25 -5.78 -4.15
C ARG A 341 34.48 -5.08 -4.68
N ASN A 342 35.64 -5.72 -4.59
CA ASN A 342 36.88 -5.16 -5.10
C ASN A 342 36.73 -4.84 -6.59
N ARG A 343 36.25 -5.81 -7.37
CA ARG A 343 36.03 -5.65 -8.81
C ARG A 343 35.06 -4.50 -9.14
N VAL A 344 33.95 -4.40 -8.42
CA VAL A 344 33.01 -3.29 -8.60
C VAL A 344 33.67 -1.93 -8.35
N LEU A 345 34.48 -1.82 -7.29
CA LEU A 345 35.13 -0.56 -6.88
C LEU A 345 36.36 -0.18 -7.70
N THR A 346 37.03 -1.15 -8.33
CA THR A 346 38.27 -0.94 -9.11
C THR A 346 38.00 -0.89 -10.61
N GLU A 347 37.18 -1.79 -11.14
CA GLU A 347 36.89 -1.92 -12.56
C GLU A 347 35.57 -1.25 -12.97
N GLY A 348 34.63 -1.04 -12.04
CA GLY A 348 33.30 -0.53 -12.35
C GLY A 348 32.39 -1.57 -13.04
N ILE A 349 32.75 -2.85 -12.98
CA ILE A 349 32.06 -3.96 -13.64
C ILE A 349 31.42 -4.88 -12.59
N ARG A 350 30.17 -5.24 -12.83
CA ARG A 350 29.35 -6.08 -11.94
C ARG A 350 29.45 -7.57 -12.25
N ILE A 351 28.86 -8.40 -11.40
CA ILE A 351 28.92 -9.88 -11.49
C ILE A 351 28.29 -10.46 -12.76
N ASP A 352 27.40 -9.72 -13.42
CA ASP A 352 26.76 -10.09 -14.66
C ASP A 352 27.32 -9.32 -15.88
N GLY A 353 28.43 -8.61 -15.69
CA GLY A 353 29.13 -7.86 -16.74
C GLY A 353 28.59 -6.46 -17.01
N ARG A 354 27.51 -6.03 -16.33
CA ARG A 354 26.97 -4.67 -16.44
C ARG A 354 27.89 -3.61 -15.82
N GLY A 355 27.78 -2.39 -16.30
CA GLY A 355 28.25 -1.20 -15.61
C GLY A 355 27.38 -0.84 -14.41
N LEU A 356 27.84 0.11 -13.59
CA LEU A 356 27.18 0.53 -12.35
C LEU A 356 25.77 1.08 -12.57
N SER A 357 25.53 1.78 -13.69
CA SER A 357 24.26 2.45 -14.02
C SER A 357 23.29 1.60 -14.85
N ASP A 358 23.73 0.45 -15.36
CA ASP A 358 22.96 -0.30 -16.36
C ASP A 358 21.78 -1.05 -15.73
N ILE A 359 20.63 -0.99 -16.40
CA ILE A 359 19.42 -1.75 -16.07
C ILE A 359 19.48 -3.08 -16.83
N ARG A 360 18.94 -4.16 -16.25
CA ARG A 360 18.74 -5.42 -16.99
C ARG A 360 17.74 -5.21 -18.13
N ALA A 361 17.69 -6.17 -19.06
CA ALA A 361 16.68 -6.21 -20.10
C ALA A 361 15.28 -6.07 -19.49
N LEU A 362 14.49 -5.16 -20.07
CA LEU A 362 13.13 -4.86 -19.64
C LEU A 362 12.15 -5.40 -20.68
N ASP A 363 11.08 -5.99 -20.21
CA ASP A 363 9.94 -6.43 -21.02
C ASP A 363 8.65 -6.18 -20.24
N ALA A 364 7.62 -5.74 -20.94
CA ALA A 364 6.36 -5.34 -20.37
C ALA A 364 5.22 -5.70 -21.32
N GLU A 365 4.24 -6.43 -20.80
CA GLU A 365 3.08 -6.91 -21.57
C GLU A 365 1.82 -6.73 -20.73
N VAL A 366 0.72 -6.33 -21.38
CA VAL A 366 -0.63 -6.25 -20.78
C VAL A 366 -1.56 -7.28 -21.42
N GLN A 367 -2.72 -7.55 -20.82
CA GLN A 367 -3.71 -8.52 -21.33
C GLN A 367 -3.23 -9.98 -21.39
N VAL A 368 -2.36 -10.36 -20.45
CA VAL A 368 -1.71 -11.68 -20.41
C VAL A 368 -2.59 -12.81 -19.85
N ILE A 369 -3.60 -12.47 -19.03
CA ILE A 369 -4.55 -13.45 -18.45
C ILE A 369 -5.95 -13.17 -19.01
N PRO A 370 -6.66 -14.18 -19.55
CA PRO A 370 -8.03 -13.99 -20.02
C PRO A 370 -9.01 -13.78 -18.85
N ARG A 371 -10.13 -13.11 -19.14
CA ARG A 371 -11.30 -12.86 -18.25
C ARG A 371 -11.09 -11.90 -17.07
N VAL A 372 -9.88 -11.78 -16.52
CA VAL A 372 -9.59 -10.85 -15.43
C VAL A 372 -9.77 -9.40 -15.89
N HIS A 373 -10.01 -8.47 -14.95
CA HIS A 373 -10.36 -7.10 -15.34
C HIS A 373 -9.17 -6.36 -15.93
N GLY A 374 -7.97 -6.58 -15.39
CA GLY A 374 -6.71 -6.21 -16.02
C GLY A 374 -5.60 -7.14 -15.58
N SER A 375 -4.58 -7.29 -16.42
CA SER A 375 -3.40 -8.09 -16.12
C SER A 375 -2.18 -7.60 -16.87
N ALA A 376 -1.01 -7.82 -16.28
CA ALA A 376 0.26 -7.48 -16.89
C ALA A 376 1.38 -8.41 -16.44
N ILE A 377 2.35 -8.67 -17.32
CA ILE A 377 3.66 -9.19 -16.94
C ILE A 377 4.66 -8.03 -17.03
N PHE A 378 5.41 -7.83 -15.97
CA PHE A 378 6.61 -6.99 -16.00
C PHE A 378 7.82 -7.86 -15.71
N GLN A 379 8.78 -7.86 -16.63
CA GLN A 379 10.01 -8.61 -16.52
C GLN A 379 11.22 -7.68 -16.59
N ARG A 380 12.15 -7.88 -15.65
CA ARG A 380 13.43 -7.19 -15.58
C ARG A 380 14.54 -8.20 -15.32
N GLY A 381 15.23 -8.59 -16.38
CA GLY A 381 16.10 -9.76 -16.40
C GLY A 381 15.33 -11.01 -15.99
N GLU A 382 15.71 -11.63 -14.88
CA GLU A 382 15.07 -12.84 -14.34
C GLU A 382 14.01 -12.55 -13.26
N THR A 383 13.82 -11.28 -12.88
CA THR A 383 12.70 -10.91 -12.02
C THR A 383 11.47 -10.74 -12.88
N GLN A 384 10.45 -11.56 -12.66
CA GLN A 384 9.20 -11.54 -13.42
C GLN A 384 8.02 -11.50 -12.46
N ILE A 385 7.17 -10.48 -12.63
CA ILE A 385 5.97 -10.29 -11.82
C ILE A 385 4.75 -10.33 -12.72
N LEU A 386 3.77 -11.15 -12.34
CA LEU A 386 2.43 -11.13 -12.90
C LEU A 386 1.53 -10.27 -12.00
N GLY A 387 1.11 -9.12 -12.51
CA GLY A 387 0.10 -8.26 -11.90
C GLY A 387 -1.29 -8.63 -12.39
N VAL A 388 -2.26 -8.70 -11.48
CA VAL A 388 -3.68 -8.90 -11.81
C VAL A 388 -4.54 -7.94 -11.00
N THR A 389 -5.38 -7.18 -11.70
CA THR A 389 -6.34 -6.24 -11.12
C THR A 389 -7.74 -6.83 -11.12
N THR A 390 -8.45 -6.64 -10.01
CA THR A 390 -9.87 -6.94 -9.88
C THR A 390 -10.59 -5.71 -9.32
N LEU A 391 -11.70 -5.36 -9.96
CA LEU A 391 -12.56 -4.23 -9.59
C LEU A 391 -13.87 -4.75 -9.03
N ASN A 392 -14.37 -4.12 -7.98
CA ASN A 392 -15.67 -4.46 -7.43
C ASN A 392 -16.35 -3.23 -6.79
N MET A 393 -17.60 -3.41 -6.36
CA MET A 393 -18.35 -2.42 -5.62
C MET A 393 -17.61 -2.01 -4.34
N LEU A 394 -17.81 -0.76 -3.91
CA LEU A 394 -17.20 -0.20 -2.70
C LEU A 394 -17.56 -0.96 -1.41
N LYS A 395 -18.65 -1.74 -1.41
CA LYS A 395 -18.96 -2.63 -0.28
C LYS A 395 -17.90 -3.73 -0.05
N MET A 396 -17.07 -4.01 -1.06
CA MET A 396 -15.97 -4.99 -1.00
C MET A 396 -14.67 -4.38 -0.46
N GLU A 397 -14.66 -3.09 -0.10
CA GLU A 397 -13.57 -2.48 0.66
C GLU A 397 -13.28 -3.29 1.92
N GLN A 398 -12.00 -3.50 2.21
CA GLN A 398 -11.62 -4.20 3.43
C GLN A 398 -11.94 -3.31 4.64
N GLN A 399 -12.75 -3.82 5.55
CA GLN A 399 -12.93 -3.22 6.87
C GLN A 399 -11.68 -3.50 7.71
N ILE A 400 -11.16 -2.46 8.35
CA ILE A 400 -9.98 -2.52 9.22
C ILE A 400 -10.46 -2.33 10.67
N ASP A 401 -10.08 -3.29 11.50
CA ASP A 401 -10.28 -3.27 12.96
C ASP A 401 -8.89 -3.33 13.61
N SER A 402 -8.19 -2.19 13.62
CA SER A 402 -6.88 -2.00 14.30
C SER A 402 -6.94 -0.77 15.22
N LEU A 403 -5.79 -0.39 15.80
CA LEU A 403 -5.64 0.87 16.53
C LEU A 403 -5.59 2.10 15.62
N SER A 404 -5.41 1.93 14.31
CA SER A 404 -5.44 3.02 13.34
C SER A 404 -6.81 3.70 13.28
N PRO A 405 -6.88 5.02 13.01
CA PRO A 405 -8.14 5.69 12.67
C PRO A 405 -8.69 5.25 11.31
N ILE A 406 -7.88 4.59 10.46
CA ILE A 406 -8.33 4.08 9.16
C ILE A 406 -9.22 2.86 9.40
N THR A 407 -10.49 2.96 9.01
CA THR A 407 -11.50 1.91 9.21
C THR A 407 -11.83 1.12 7.96
N LYS A 408 -11.46 1.62 6.77
CA LYS A 408 -11.74 0.99 5.47
C LYS A 408 -10.57 1.18 4.53
N LYS A 409 -10.41 0.26 3.59
CA LYS A 409 -9.37 0.31 2.57
C LYS A 409 -9.91 0.03 1.18
N ARG A 410 -9.80 1.04 0.31
CA ARG A 410 -10.24 1.00 -1.11
C ARG A 410 -9.29 0.23 -2.00
N TYR A 411 -7.99 0.48 -1.84
CA TYR A 411 -6.95 -0.19 -2.61
C TYR A 411 -6.28 -1.29 -1.78
N LEU A 412 -6.32 -2.51 -2.30
CA LEU A 412 -5.78 -3.69 -1.63
C LEU A 412 -4.65 -4.28 -2.47
N HIS A 413 -3.42 -4.18 -2.02
CA HIS A 413 -2.29 -4.85 -2.67
C HIS A 413 -1.91 -6.13 -1.95
N HIS A 414 -2.00 -7.26 -2.64
CA HIS A 414 -1.49 -8.53 -2.16
C HIS A 414 -0.28 -8.95 -2.98
N TYR A 415 0.80 -9.26 -2.27
CA TYR A 415 2.05 -9.74 -2.86
C TYR A 415 2.31 -11.18 -2.42
N ASN A 416 2.60 -12.04 -3.38
CA ASN A 416 2.88 -13.46 -3.17
C ASN A 416 4.27 -13.81 -3.70
N PHE A 417 5.03 -14.57 -2.92
CA PHE A 417 6.37 -15.04 -3.24
C PHE A 417 6.46 -16.56 -3.11
N PRO A 418 5.96 -17.31 -4.11
CA PRO A 418 5.94 -18.75 -4.08
C PRO A 418 7.38 -19.33 -4.14
N PRO A 419 7.65 -20.50 -3.53
CA PRO A 419 8.99 -21.09 -3.52
C PRO A 419 9.60 -21.34 -4.91
N TYR A 420 8.76 -21.65 -5.91
CA TYR A 420 9.23 -21.86 -7.28
C TYR A 420 9.85 -20.60 -7.91
N SER A 421 9.58 -19.40 -7.37
CA SER A 421 10.14 -18.13 -7.86
C SER A 421 11.67 -18.05 -7.75
N THR A 422 12.25 -18.85 -6.84
CA THR A 422 13.71 -19.03 -6.68
C THR A 422 14.16 -20.46 -7.01
N GLY A 423 13.27 -21.30 -7.55
CA GLY A 423 13.56 -22.71 -7.82
C GLY A 423 13.61 -23.60 -6.57
N GLU A 424 13.02 -23.15 -5.45
CA GLU A 424 13.04 -23.86 -4.17
C GLU A 424 11.71 -24.57 -3.85
N THR A 425 11.72 -25.46 -2.87
CA THR A 425 10.51 -26.02 -2.24
C THR A 425 10.26 -25.37 -0.89
N GLY A 426 9.00 -25.13 -0.53
CA GLY A 426 8.68 -24.53 0.76
C GLY A 426 7.18 -24.47 1.05
N ARG A 427 6.83 -23.84 2.17
CA ARG A 427 5.42 -23.63 2.56
C ARG A 427 4.72 -22.69 1.58
N VAL A 428 3.53 -23.09 1.12
CA VAL A 428 2.58 -22.26 0.34
C VAL A 428 1.31 -22.08 1.17
N GLY A 429 0.82 -20.85 1.32
CA GLY A 429 -0.37 -20.55 2.12
C GLY A 429 -0.31 -19.15 2.74
N SER A 430 -0.28 -19.08 4.07
CA SER A 430 -0.26 -17.80 4.80
C SER A 430 0.99 -16.98 4.46
N PRO A 431 0.83 -15.67 4.17
CA PRO A 431 1.94 -14.82 3.78
C PRO A 431 2.91 -14.60 4.94
N LYS A 432 4.21 -14.57 4.62
CA LYS A 432 5.30 -14.22 5.53
C LYS A 432 5.32 -12.72 5.80
N ARG A 433 5.97 -12.29 6.88
CA ARG A 433 6.18 -10.85 7.18
C ARG A 433 6.86 -10.10 6.01
N ARG A 434 7.77 -10.76 5.29
CA ARG A 434 8.43 -10.18 4.11
C ARG A 434 7.44 -9.92 2.97
N GLU A 435 6.55 -10.86 2.70
CA GLU A 435 5.52 -10.71 1.66
C GLU A 435 4.56 -9.55 1.99
N ILE A 436 4.11 -9.47 3.25
CA ILE A 436 3.27 -8.36 3.72
C ILE A 436 3.99 -7.01 3.55
N GLY A 437 5.25 -6.91 3.97
CA GLY A 437 5.98 -5.64 3.83
C GLY A 437 6.32 -5.27 2.39
N HIS A 438 6.57 -6.24 1.50
CA HIS A 438 6.77 -5.95 0.07
C HIS A 438 5.47 -5.50 -0.60
N GLY A 439 4.34 -6.16 -0.29
CA GLY A 439 3.02 -5.74 -0.77
C GLY A 439 2.67 -4.34 -0.30
N PHE A 440 2.89 -4.04 0.98
CA PHE A 440 2.66 -2.70 1.51
C PHE A 440 3.54 -1.63 0.86
N LEU A 441 4.83 -1.90 0.63
CA LEU A 441 5.71 -0.95 -0.08
C LEU A 441 5.19 -0.67 -1.50
N ALA A 442 4.75 -1.70 -2.22
CA ALA A 442 4.18 -1.52 -3.56
C ALA A 442 2.83 -0.80 -3.54
N GLU A 443 2.04 -1.04 -2.51
CA GLU A 443 0.75 -0.38 -2.28
C GLU A 443 0.91 1.13 -2.08
N ARG A 444 1.73 1.52 -1.10
CA ARG A 444 2.04 2.91 -0.78
C ARG A 444 2.61 3.67 -1.97
N ALA A 445 3.38 3.00 -2.82
CA ALA A 445 3.92 3.62 -4.03
C ALA A 445 2.83 4.02 -5.05
N LEU A 446 1.68 3.37 -5.03
CA LEU A 446 0.59 3.57 -6.00
C LEU A 446 -0.57 4.41 -5.45
N VAL A 447 -0.82 4.37 -4.13
CA VAL A 447 -1.88 5.17 -3.50
C VAL A 447 -1.90 6.65 -3.94
N PRO A 448 -0.75 7.36 -4.01
CA PRO A 448 -0.74 8.79 -4.38
C PRO A 448 -1.23 9.12 -5.79
N VAL A 449 -1.28 8.13 -6.69
CA VAL A 449 -1.69 8.32 -8.08
C VAL A 449 -3.05 7.67 -8.39
N LEU A 450 -3.68 7.03 -7.41
CA LEU A 450 -5.03 6.50 -7.60
C LEU A 450 -6.03 7.63 -7.83
N PRO A 451 -7.06 7.40 -8.67
CA PRO A 451 -8.16 8.34 -8.77
C PRO A 451 -8.93 8.42 -7.45
N PRO A 452 -9.53 9.57 -7.13
CA PRO A 452 -10.41 9.72 -5.98
C PRO A 452 -11.66 8.85 -6.14
N ARG A 453 -12.33 8.58 -5.02
CA ARG A 453 -13.48 7.65 -4.97
C ARG A 453 -14.64 8.13 -5.85
N GLU A 454 -14.82 9.44 -5.95
CA GLU A 454 -15.89 10.08 -6.73
C GLU A 454 -15.66 9.91 -8.24
N GLU A 455 -14.40 9.88 -8.67
CA GLU A 455 -14.02 9.68 -10.08
C GLU A 455 -14.03 8.20 -10.45
N PHE A 456 -13.61 7.33 -9.53
CA PHE A 456 -13.54 5.89 -9.78
C PHE A 456 -14.10 5.10 -8.58
N PRO A 457 -15.42 4.90 -8.50
CA PRO A 457 -16.13 4.36 -7.34
C PRO A 457 -16.03 2.83 -7.26
N TYR A 458 -14.81 2.32 -7.16
CA TYR A 458 -14.49 0.90 -7.13
C TYR A 458 -13.59 0.56 -5.95
N ALA A 459 -13.84 -0.58 -5.31
CA ALA A 459 -12.82 -1.28 -4.55
C ALA A 459 -11.85 -1.95 -5.54
N ILE A 460 -10.55 -1.72 -5.36
CA ILE A 460 -9.50 -2.16 -6.28
C ILE A 460 -8.60 -3.16 -5.57
N ARG A 461 -8.65 -4.42 -5.99
CA ARG A 461 -7.72 -5.45 -5.52
C ARG A 461 -6.65 -5.69 -6.57
N GLN A 462 -5.40 -5.42 -6.22
CA GLN A 462 -4.22 -5.77 -6.99
C GLN A 462 -3.54 -6.99 -6.37
N VAL A 463 -3.17 -7.96 -7.19
CA VAL A 463 -2.34 -9.10 -6.79
C VAL A 463 -1.08 -9.11 -7.63
N SER A 464 0.08 -9.23 -6.97
CA SER A 464 1.38 -9.40 -7.61
C SER A 464 1.92 -10.79 -7.27
N GLU A 465 1.99 -11.65 -8.29
CA GLU A 465 2.59 -12.98 -8.20
C GLU A 465 4.04 -12.88 -8.68
N ALA A 466 5.00 -13.10 -7.77
CA ALA A 466 6.41 -13.16 -8.15
C ALA A 466 6.72 -14.51 -8.80
N LEU A 467 6.68 -14.57 -10.12
CA LEU A 467 6.91 -15.80 -10.89
C LEU A 467 8.40 -16.17 -10.97
N GLY A 468 9.27 -15.16 -11.02
CA GLY A 468 10.72 -15.30 -11.00
C GLY A 468 11.38 -14.19 -10.18
N SER A 469 12.45 -14.52 -9.46
CA SER A 469 13.14 -13.57 -8.59
C SER A 469 14.65 -13.66 -8.69
N ASN A 470 15.28 -12.57 -9.13
CA ASN A 470 16.71 -12.36 -8.99
C ASN A 470 17.05 -10.88 -8.77
N GLY A 471 16.17 -10.13 -8.10
CA GLY A 471 16.39 -8.74 -7.76
C GLY A 471 15.09 -7.96 -7.64
N SER A 472 14.83 -7.41 -6.46
CA SER A 472 13.69 -6.57 -6.09
C SER A 472 12.37 -6.83 -6.82
N THR A 473 11.73 -7.93 -6.45
CA THR A 473 10.35 -8.25 -6.85
C THR A 473 9.33 -7.22 -6.36
N SER A 474 9.59 -6.50 -5.28
CA SER A 474 8.70 -5.43 -4.81
C SER A 474 8.62 -4.27 -5.80
N MET A 475 9.76 -3.85 -6.36
CA MET A 475 9.79 -2.80 -7.40
C MET A 475 9.24 -3.29 -8.73
N GLY A 476 9.48 -4.56 -9.09
CA GLY A 476 8.77 -5.19 -10.20
C GLY A 476 7.25 -5.21 -10.00
N SER A 477 6.78 -5.36 -8.76
CA SER A 477 5.36 -5.34 -8.42
C SER A 477 4.72 -3.97 -8.59
N VAL A 478 5.45 -2.88 -8.30
CA VAL A 478 4.99 -1.52 -8.60
C VAL A 478 4.76 -1.37 -10.11
N CYS A 479 5.74 -1.74 -10.93
CA CYS A 479 5.64 -1.63 -12.39
C CYS A 479 4.51 -2.51 -12.95
N ALA A 480 4.42 -3.78 -12.55
CA ALA A 480 3.36 -4.70 -12.97
C ALA A 480 1.97 -4.21 -12.55
N SER A 481 1.87 -3.60 -11.37
CA SER A 481 0.62 -3.05 -10.87
C SER A 481 0.19 -1.81 -11.64
N THR A 482 1.11 -0.89 -11.98
CA THR A 482 0.83 0.25 -12.86
C THR A 482 0.24 -0.22 -14.19
N LEU A 483 0.92 -1.16 -14.87
CA LEU A 483 0.47 -1.74 -16.13
C LEU A 483 -0.91 -2.40 -16.01
N SER A 484 -1.08 -3.25 -14.99
CA SER A 484 -2.31 -4.00 -14.76
C SER A 484 -3.50 -3.09 -14.42
N LEU A 485 -3.28 -2.01 -13.65
CA LEU A 485 -4.31 -1.04 -13.30
C LEU A 485 -4.75 -0.23 -14.52
N LEU A 486 -3.81 0.24 -15.34
CA LEU A 486 -4.12 0.91 -16.60
C LEU A 486 -4.88 -0.01 -17.55
N ASN A 487 -4.46 -1.27 -17.67
CA ASN A 487 -5.16 -2.28 -18.47
C ASN A 487 -6.57 -2.60 -17.95
N ALA A 488 -6.80 -2.46 -16.64
CA ALA A 488 -8.13 -2.61 -16.05
C ALA A 488 -9.05 -1.38 -16.26
N GLY A 489 -8.56 -0.33 -16.90
CA GLY A 489 -9.26 0.94 -17.09
C GLY A 489 -9.32 1.82 -15.84
N VAL A 490 -8.40 1.63 -14.89
CA VAL A 490 -8.26 2.54 -13.75
C VAL A 490 -7.59 3.83 -14.23
N PRO A 491 -8.23 5.00 -14.09
CA PRO A 491 -7.67 6.27 -14.50
C PRO A 491 -6.60 6.75 -13.51
N LEU A 492 -5.42 6.11 -13.53
CA LEU A 492 -4.28 6.56 -12.74
C LEU A 492 -3.89 7.98 -13.15
N ARG A 493 -3.65 8.84 -12.16
CA ARG A 493 -3.23 10.24 -12.35
C ARG A 493 -1.86 10.34 -13.04
N ALA A 494 -0.99 9.37 -12.80
CA ALA A 494 0.24 9.13 -13.56
C ALA A 494 0.76 7.69 -13.38
N PRO A 495 1.54 7.17 -14.35
CA PRO A 495 2.24 5.89 -14.18
C PRO A 495 3.35 6.00 -13.13
N VAL A 496 3.53 4.92 -12.36
CA VAL A 496 4.58 4.78 -11.35
C VAL A 496 5.51 3.64 -11.73
N ALA A 497 6.82 3.87 -11.61
CA ALA A 497 7.83 2.83 -11.74
C ALA A 497 8.69 2.74 -10.49
N GLY A 498 9.24 1.54 -10.26
CA GLY A 498 10.13 1.25 -9.14
C GLY A 498 11.49 0.75 -9.59
N ILE A 499 12.54 1.15 -8.87
CA ILE A 499 13.90 0.66 -9.04
C ILE A 499 14.49 0.26 -7.70
N ALA A 500 15.32 -0.80 -7.70
CA ALA A 500 16.16 -1.14 -6.57
C ALA A 500 17.61 -0.82 -6.87
N MET A 501 18.24 -0.21 -5.89
CA MET A 501 19.57 0.32 -5.94
C MET A 501 20.38 -0.32 -4.81
N GLY A 502 21.68 -0.45 -5.03
CA GLY A 502 22.61 -0.88 -3.99
C GLY A 502 23.75 0.10 -3.84
N LEU A 503 24.50 -0.05 -2.77
CA LEU A 503 25.75 0.66 -2.56
C LEU A 503 26.79 -0.30 -2.00
N ILE A 504 27.98 -0.22 -2.57
CA ILE A 504 29.18 -0.87 -2.07
C ILE A 504 30.15 0.22 -1.64
N SER A 505 30.75 0.08 -0.46
CA SER A 505 31.80 0.97 0.01
C SER A 505 32.95 0.23 0.66
N ASP A 506 34.18 0.50 0.23
CA ASP A 506 35.37 -0.13 0.81
C ASP A 506 36.58 0.79 0.70
N VAL A 507 37.63 0.50 1.46
CA VAL A 507 38.91 1.22 1.37
C VAL A 507 39.74 0.61 0.26
N VAL A 508 39.96 1.37 -0.81
CA VAL A 508 40.79 0.99 -1.97
C VAL A 508 41.92 1.99 -2.08
N ASP A 509 43.17 1.50 -2.10
CA ASP A 509 44.38 2.34 -2.13
C ASP A 509 44.45 3.37 -0.99
N GLY A 510 43.93 3.02 0.19
CA GLY A 510 43.91 3.91 1.37
C GLY A 510 42.81 4.98 1.34
N GLN A 511 41.88 4.94 0.38
CA GLN A 511 40.75 5.86 0.30
C GLN A 511 39.41 5.11 0.30
N THR A 512 38.44 5.58 1.08
CA THR A 512 37.08 5.04 1.02
C THR A 512 36.45 5.39 -0.33
N ARG A 513 36.12 4.35 -1.11
CA ARG A 513 35.39 4.47 -2.36
C ARG A 513 33.96 4.00 -2.18
N TYR A 514 33.04 4.58 -2.95
CA TYR A 514 31.63 4.22 -2.98
C TYR A 514 31.21 3.94 -4.42
N ALA A 515 30.40 2.91 -4.64
CA ALA A 515 29.80 2.59 -5.92
C ALA A 515 28.30 2.36 -5.75
N ALA A 516 27.48 3.20 -6.38
CA ALA A 516 26.04 3.03 -6.45
C ALA A 516 25.69 2.11 -7.63
N LEU A 517 24.88 1.09 -7.37
CA LEU A 517 24.48 0.06 -8.32
C LEU A 517 23.02 0.22 -8.70
N THR A 518 22.75 0.35 -9.99
CA THR A 518 21.39 0.37 -10.55
C THR A 518 20.86 -1.05 -10.77
N ASP A 519 19.61 -1.29 -10.40
CA ASP A 519 18.91 -2.55 -10.67
C ASP A 519 19.68 -3.76 -10.12
N ILE A 520 19.86 -3.79 -8.80
CA ILE A 520 20.67 -4.80 -8.13
C ILE A 520 20.09 -6.21 -8.25
N LEU A 521 21.01 -7.17 -8.39
CA LEU A 521 20.75 -8.60 -8.30
C LEU A 521 20.59 -9.05 -6.84
N GLY A 522 19.99 -10.22 -6.63
CA GLY A 522 19.89 -10.80 -5.28
C GLY A 522 21.25 -11.04 -4.62
N ALA A 523 22.28 -11.36 -5.41
CA ALA A 523 23.64 -11.50 -4.92
C ALA A 523 24.28 -10.15 -4.54
N GLU A 524 23.97 -9.08 -5.27
CA GLU A 524 24.50 -7.74 -4.98
C GLU A 524 23.87 -7.14 -3.73
N ASP A 525 22.58 -7.42 -3.46
CA ASP A 525 21.90 -7.11 -2.20
C ASP A 525 22.58 -7.83 -1.02
N ALA A 526 22.77 -9.14 -1.13
CA ALA A 526 23.36 -9.95 -0.06
C ALA A 526 24.81 -9.56 0.30
N LEU A 527 25.56 -9.04 -0.67
CA LEU A 527 26.99 -8.74 -0.56
C LEU A 527 27.28 -7.22 -0.51
N GLY A 528 26.27 -6.38 -0.73
CA GLY A 528 26.32 -4.93 -0.61
C GLY A 528 26.24 -4.45 0.84
N ASP A 529 26.44 -3.13 1.00
CA ASP A 529 26.40 -2.49 2.32
C ASP A 529 25.09 -1.75 2.58
N MET A 530 24.42 -1.32 1.52
CA MET A 530 23.11 -0.67 1.57
C MET A 530 22.28 -1.13 0.37
N ASP A 531 21.00 -1.37 0.61
CA ASP A 531 19.98 -1.53 -0.42
C ASP A 531 18.91 -0.45 -0.23
N PHE A 532 18.52 0.20 -1.32
CA PHE A 532 17.41 1.14 -1.28
C PHE A 532 16.54 1.03 -2.52
N LYS A 533 15.26 1.30 -2.34
CA LYS A 533 14.20 1.11 -3.31
C LYS A 533 13.51 2.43 -3.48
N VAL A 534 13.38 2.89 -4.71
CA VAL A 534 12.74 4.17 -5.03
C VAL A 534 11.64 3.90 -6.03
N ALA A 535 10.42 4.30 -5.69
CA ALA A 535 9.29 4.31 -6.59
C ALA A 535 8.76 5.73 -6.76
N GLY A 536 8.19 6.02 -7.92
CA GLY A 536 7.69 7.35 -8.20
C GLY A 536 7.20 7.52 -9.63
N THR A 537 6.63 8.69 -9.86
CA THR A 537 6.25 9.15 -11.20
C THR A 537 7.46 9.79 -11.88
N SER A 538 7.26 10.31 -13.09
CA SER A 538 8.23 11.21 -13.74
C SER A 538 8.41 12.52 -12.96
N GLU A 539 7.37 12.92 -12.21
CA GLU A 539 7.40 14.11 -11.39
C GLU A 539 8.12 13.82 -10.07
N PHE A 540 7.53 13.05 -9.16
CA PHE A 540 8.00 12.97 -7.76
C PHE A 540 8.14 11.53 -7.25
N VAL A 541 8.82 11.38 -6.11
CA VAL A 541 8.98 10.09 -5.42
C VAL A 541 7.67 9.76 -4.70
N THR A 542 7.11 8.59 -4.94
CA THR A 542 5.89 8.12 -4.25
C THR A 542 6.20 7.18 -3.09
N ALA A 543 7.33 6.46 -3.14
CA ALA A 543 7.79 5.66 -2.00
C ALA A 543 9.31 5.49 -2.02
N ILE A 544 9.90 5.41 -0.83
CA ILE A 544 11.30 5.06 -0.65
C ILE A 544 11.46 4.11 0.54
N GLN A 545 12.29 3.09 0.36
CA GLN A 545 12.71 2.19 1.43
C GLN A 545 14.23 2.07 1.37
N LEU A 546 14.91 2.24 2.49
CA LEU A 546 16.38 2.10 2.58
C LEU A 546 16.73 1.27 3.80
N ASP A 547 17.69 0.37 3.63
CA ASP A 547 18.32 -0.39 4.69
C ASP A 547 19.83 -0.33 4.50
N THR A 548 20.58 0.02 5.55
CA THR A 548 22.04 0.09 5.49
C THR A 548 22.70 -0.52 6.71
N LYS A 549 23.83 -1.17 6.46
CA LYS A 549 24.75 -1.69 7.48
C LYS A 549 25.89 -0.72 7.76
N LEU A 550 26.01 0.35 6.98
CA LEU A 550 27.09 1.33 7.10
C LEU A 550 26.93 2.17 8.37
N ALA A 551 28.06 2.54 8.96
CA ALA A 551 28.13 3.45 10.10
C ALA A 551 27.98 4.93 9.70
N GLY A 552 27.31 5.21 8.58
CA GLY A 552 27.17 6.54 8.01
C GLY A 552 27.47 6.55 6.52
N LEU A 553 26.84 7.48 5.82
CA LEU A 553 27.03 7.72 4.39
C LEU A 553 27.14 9.23 4.14
N PRO A 554 28.14 9.70 3.37
CA PRO A 554 28.18 11.11 3.01
C PRO A 554 26.92 11.51 2.24
N SER A 555 26.32 12.66 2.56
CA SER A 555 25.07 13.11 1.93
C SER A 555 25.21 13.27 0.41
N SER A 556 26.41 13.60 -0.08
CA SER A 556 26.73 13.66 -1.52
C SER A 556 26.63 12.30 -2.23
N VAL A 557 26.98 11.20 -1.54
CA VAL A 557 26.85 9.85 -2.08
C VAL A 557 25.39 9.44 -2.17
N LEU A 558 24.60 9.78 -1.14
CA LEU A 558 23.16 9.52 -1.15
C LEU A 558 22.44 10.31 -2.26
N ASP A 559 22.74 11.59 -2.41
CA ASP A 559 22.20 12.44 -3.48
C ASP A 559 22.55 11.90 -4.87
N GLY A 560 23.82 11.49 -5.08
CA GLY A 560 24.23 10.82 -6.32
C GLY A 560 23.46 9.53 -6.58
N ALA A 561 23.26 8.71 -5.55
CA ALA A 561 22.54 7.45 -5.66
C ALA A 561 21.04 7.65 -5.97
N LEU A 562 20.41 8.68 -5.39
CA LEU A 562 19.01 9.04 -5.68
C LEU A 562 18.84 9.59 -7.10
N LYS A 563 19.80 10.40 -7.60
CA LYS A 563 19.80 10.87 -9.00
C LYS A 563 19.92 9.72 -9.98
N GLN A 564 20.83 8.79 -9.73
CA GLN A 564 20.97 7.57 -10.54
C GLN A 564 19.68 6.71 -10.49
N ALA A 565 19.01 6.64 -9.34
CA ALA A 565 17.72 5.97 -9.22
C ALA A 565 16.62 6.64 -10.05
N LYS A 566 16.59 7.98 -10.10
CA LYS A 566 15.66 8.75 -10.92
C LYS A 566 15.84 8.44 -12.41
N GLU A 567 17.08 8.46 -12.90
CA GLU A 567 17.40 8.14 -14.30
C GLU A 567 16.90 6.74 -14.67
N ALA A 568 17.15 5.76 -13.80
CA ALA A 568 16.68 4.39 -13.99
C ALA A 568 15.15 4.28 -13.96
N ARG A 569 14.49 4.99 -13.04
CA ARG A 569 13.03 5.08 -12.95
C ARG A 569 12.43 5.67 -14.24
N THR A 570 13.03 6.72 -14.77
CA THR A 570 12.60 7.33 -16.05
C THR A 570 12.73 6.37 -17.22
N ALA A 571 13.82 5.60 -17.30
CA ALA A 571 14.00 4.59 -18.34
C ALA A 571 12.93 3.48 -18.25
N ILE A 572 12.58 3.03 -17.04
CA ILE A 572 11.52 2.03 -16.84
C ILE A 572 10.13 2.59 -17.19
N LEU A 573 9.84 3.85 -16.83
CA LEU A 573 8.59 4.52 -17.21
C LEU A 573 8.42 4.58 -18.74
N ALA A 574 9.51 4.78 -19.49
CA ALA A 574 9.46 4.77 -20.95
C ALA A 574 9.02 3.41 -21.50
N VAL A 575 9.47 2.30 -20.90
CA VAL A 575 9.04 0.94 -21.28
C VAL A 575 7.58 0.69 -20.90
N ILE A 576 7.15 1.13 -19.71
CA ILE A 576 5.76 1.04 -19.28
C ILE A 576 4.84 1.77 -20.28
N ASN A 577 5.18 3.02 -20.61
CA ASN A 577 4.40 3.84 -21.54
C ASN A 577 4.39 3.27 -22.97
N ALA A 578 5.43 2.52 -23.37
CA ALA A 578 5.45 1.84 -24.65
C ALA A 578 4.51 0.62 -24.69
N ALA A 579 4.25 -0.02 -23.55
CA ALA A 579 3.32 -1.14 -23.44
C ALA A 579 1.85 -0.67 -23.31
N ILE A 580 1.61 0.42 -22.57
CA ILE A 580 0.30 1.04 -22.39
C ILE A 580 0.48 2.52 -22.00
N ASP A 581 -0.06 3.43 -22.80
CA ASP A 581 0.13 4.88 -22.67
C ASP A 581 -1.06 5.60 -21.98
N ALA A 582 -2.24 4.98 -22.02
CA ALA A 582 -3.45 5.44 -21.36
C ALA A 582 -4.24 4.25 -20.78
N PRO A 583 -5.16 4.48 -19.83
CA PRO A 583 -6.05 3.41 -19.36
C PRO A 583 -6.85 2.81 -20.53
N ASP A 584 -6.92 1.48 -20.58
CA ASP A 584 -7.78 0.76 -21.51
C ASP A 584 -9.27 0.96 -21.15
N GLU A 585 -10.17 0.57 -22.04
CA GLU A 585 -11.57 0.43 -21.64
C GLU A 585 -11.71 -0.67 -20.58
N MET A 586 -12.48 -0.41 -19.53
CA MET A 586 -12.74 -1.43 -18.50
C MET A 586 -13.28 -2.71 -19.14
N ALA A 587 -12.81 -3.87 -18.67
CA ALA A 587 -13.22 -5.16 -19.19
C ALA A 587 -14.76 -5.34 -19.14
N PRO A 588 -15.38 -6.06 -20.11
CA PRO A 588 -16.80 -6.39 -20.06
C PRO A 588 -17.20 -7.24 -18.85
N THR A 589 -16.25 -7.94 -18.24
CA THR A 589 -16.46 -8.73 -17.02
C THR A 589 -16.41 -7.89 -15.74
N ALA A 590 -15.93 -6.65 -15.81
CA ALA A 590 -15.91 -5.73 -14.68
C ALA A 590 -17.30 -5.13 -14.45
N PRO A 591 -17.71 -4.94 -13.19
CA PRO A 591 -18.97 -4.27 -12.90
C PRO A 591 -18.93 -2.83 -13.42
N ARG A 592 -20.06 -2.34 -13.94
CA ARG A 592 -20.25 -0.93 -14.26
C ARG A 592 -20.93 -0.27 -13.09
N VAL A 593 -20.30 0.77 -12.53
CA VAL A 593 -20.84 1.55 -11.43
C VAL A 593 -21.32 2.88 -11.98
N ILE A 594 -22.62 3.14 -11.83
CA ILE A 594 -23.22 4.42 -12.13
C ILE A 594 -23.46 5.15 -10.81
N SER A 595 -22.95 6.38 -10.71
CA SER A 595 -23.25 7.27 -9.58
C SER A 595 -24.45 8.16 -9.90
N VAL A 596 -25.37 8.30 -8.94
CA VAL A 596 -26.53 9.19 -9.02
C VAL A 596 -26.62 9.97 -7.72
N GLN A 597 -26.77 11.29 -7.83
CA GLN A 597 -27.05 12.13 -6.67
C GLN A 597 -28.56 12.21 -6.43
N ILE A 598 -29.00 11.95 -5.19
CA ILE A 598 -30.39 12.13 -4.76
C ILE A 598 -30.48 13.14 -3.61
N PRO A 599 -31.63 13.80 -3.43
CA PRO A 599 -31.87 14.62 -2.24
C PRO A 599 -31.78 13.79 -0.95
N VAL A 600 -31.11 14.31 0.08
CA VAL A 600 -30.87 13.61 1.36
C VAL A 600 -32.18 13.19 2.04
N ASP A 601 -33.24 13.99 1.91
CA ASP A 601 -34.58 13.67 2.45
C ASP A 601 -35.23 12.47 1.76
N LYS A 602 -34.77 12.10 0.56
CA LYS A 602 -35.28 10.95 -0.23
C LYS A 602 -34.55 9.64 0.03
N ILE A 603 -33.44 9.65 0.77
CA ILE A 603 -32.71 8.43 1.16
C ILE A 603 -33.64 7.43 1.86
N GLY A 604 -34.47 7.90 2.80
CA GLY A 604 -35.40 7.05 3.55
C GLY A 604 -36.48 6.40 2.67
N GLU A 605 -36.97 7.11 1.65
CA GLU A 605 -37.96 6.60 0.69
C GLU A 605 -37.34 5.53 -0.23
N LEU A 606 -36.10 5.76 -0.68
CA LEU A 606 -35.36 4.82 -1.53
C LEU A 606 -35.00 3.52 -0.80
N ILE A 607 -34.54 3.60 0.46
CA ILE A 607 -34.30 2.42 1.30
C ILE A 607 -35.62 1.70 1.57
N GLY A 608 -36.65 2.47 1.95
CA GLY A 608 -37.95 1.96 2.35
C GLY A 608 -37.93 1.21 3.69
N PRO A 609 -39.10 0.78 4.20
CA PRO A 609 -39.20 0.12 5.49
C PRO A 609 -38.36 -1.18 5.53
N LYS A 610 -37.39 -1.26 6.45
CA LYS A 610 -36.45 -2.39 6.60
C LYS A 610 -35.63 -2.71 5.32
N GLY A 611 -35.40 -1.72 4.45
CA GLY A 611 -34.67 -1.94 3.19
C GLY A 611 -35.51 -2.61 2.10
N LYS A 612 -36.84 -2.70 2.25
CA LYS A 612 -37.68 -3.42 1.29
C LYS A 612 -37.59 -2.85 -0.12
N THR A 613 -37.60 -1.52 -0.27
CA THR A 613 -37.63 -0.87 -1.58
C THR A 613 -36.29 -1.06 -2.30
N ILE A 614 -35.17 -0.77 -1.63
CA ILE A 614 -33.84 -0.97 -2.21
C ILE A 614 -33.58 -2.45 -2.54
N ASN A 615 -33.98 -3.39 -1.68
CA ASN A 615 -33.84 -4.82 -1.96
C ASN A 615 -34.70 -5.25 -3.16
N GLN A 616 -35.93 -4.74 -3.29
CA GLN A 616 -36.77 -5.04 -4.45
C GLN A 616 -36.14 -4.55 -5.76
N ILE A 617 -35.58 -3.34 -5.78
CA ILE A 617 -34.90 -2.82 -6.98
C ILE A 617 -33.69 -3.71 -7.33
N GLN A 618 -32.90 -4.09 -6.34
CA GLN A 618 -31.75 -4.99 -6.54
C GLN A 618 -32.18 -6.37 -7.04
N ASP A 619 -33.26 -6.94 -6.49
CA ASP A 619 -33.81 -8.23 -6.92
C ASP A 619 -34.37 -8.18 -8.35
N ASP A 620 -35.06 -7.09 -8.71
CA ASP A 620 -35.70 -6.93 -10.02
C ASP A 620 -34.69 -6.65 -11.14
N THR A 621 -33.61 -5.93 -10.82
CA THR A 621 -32.61 -5.48 -11.81
C THR A 621 -31.34 -6.32 -11.79
N GLY A 622 -31.08 -7.08 -10.73
CA GLY A 622 -29.80 -7.75 -10.50
C GLY A 622 -28.64 -6.80 -10.18
N ALA A 623 -28.91 -5.49 -10.04
CA ALA A 623 -27.92 -4.50 -9.67
C ALA A 623 -27.69 -4.50 -8.14
N ASP A 624 -26.54 -4.02 -7.73
CA ASP A 624 -26.14 -3.81 -6.34
C ASP A 624 -26.16 -2.32 -6.06
N ILE A 625 -26.93 -1.90 -5.05
CA ILE A 625 -27.17 -0.49 -4.78
C ILE A 625 -26.61 -0.15 -3.39
N SER A 626 -25.67 0.80 -3.36
CA SER A 626 -25.14 1.39 -2.13
C SER A 626 -25.56 2.85 -2.06
N ILE A 627 -25.93 3.32 -0.87
CA ILE A 627 -26.33 4.70 -0.63
C ILE A 627 -25.44 5.27 0.46
N GLU A 628 -24.88 6.45 0.22
CA GLU A 628 -24.11 7.22 1.20
C GLU A 628 -25.00 8.25 1.91
N ASP A 629 -24.56 8.70 3.09
CA ASP A 629 -25.33 9.62 3.94
C ASP A 629 -25.50 11.02 3.32
N ASP A 630 -24.68 11.37 2.33
CA ASP A 630 -24.76 12.62 1.57
C ASP A 630 -25.74 12.57 0.38
N GLY A 631 -26.41 11.43 0.16
CA GLY A 631 -27.33 11.23 -0.96
C GLY A 631 -26.68 10.70 -2.24
N THR A 632 -25.39 10.33 -2.21
CA THR A 632 -24.75 9.64 -3.34
C THR A 632 -25.23 8.18 -3.40
N VAL A 633 -25.73 7.76 -4.57
CA VAL A 633 -26.16 6.38 -4.82
C VAL A 633 -25.25 5.74 -5.86
N TYR A 634 -24.55 4.67 -5.46
CA TYR A 634 -23.74 3.85 -6.35
C TYR A 634 -24.52 2.62 -6.80
N ILE A 635 -24.71 2.49 -8.11
CA ILE A 635 -25.46 1.41 -8.76
C ILE A 635 -24.49 0.56 -9.56
N GLY A 636 -24.20 -0.63 -9.07
CA GLY A 636 -23.32 -1.59 -9.73
C GLY A 636 -24.09 -2.66 -10.47
N ALA A 637 -23.76 -2.92 -11.73
CA ALA A 637 -24.28 -4.09 -12.41
C ALA A 637 -23.24 -4.77 -13.28
N VAL A 638 -23.49 -6.04 -13.62
CA VAL A 638 -22.65 -6.85 -14.52
C VAL A 638 -22.81 -6.45 -16.00
N ASP A 639 -23.88 -5.73 -16.34
CA ASP A 639 -24.14 -5.21 -17.67
C ASP A 639 -24.82 -3.83 -17.63
N GLY A 640 -24.68 -3.07 -18.71
CA GLY A 640 -25.24 -1.72 -18.84
C GLY A 640 -26.77 -1.65 -18.73
N PRO A 641 -27.54 -2.54 -19.39
CA PRO A 641 -29.00 -2.54 -19.28
C PRO A 641 -29.51 -2.67 -17.83
N SER A 642 -28.89 -3.55 -17.04
CA SER A 642 -29.25 -3.75 -15.63
C SER A 642 -28.95 -2.51 -14.79
N ALA A 643 -27.79 -1.87 -15.02
CA ALA A 643 -27.42 -0.64 -14.33
C ALA A 643 -28.38 0.51 -14.66
N GLU A 644 -28.76 0.68 -15.94
CA GLU A 644 -29.70 1.72 -16.38
C GLU A 644 -31.12 1.49 -15.86
N ALA A 645 -31.57 0.23 -15.80
CA ALA A 645 -32.87 -0.12 -15.22
C ALA A 645 -32.93 0.25 -13.72
N ALA A 646 -31.88 -0.07 -12.97
CA ALA A 646 -31.75 0.32 -11.57
C ALA A 646 -31.67 1.84 -11.41
N ARG A 647 -30.91 2.53 -12.27
CA ARG A 647 -30.82 3.99 -12.30
C ARG A 647 -32.17 4.64 -12.53
N ALA A 648 -32.95 4.13 -13.47
CA ALA A 648 -34.30 4.63 -13.75
C ALA A 648 -35.23 4.44 -12.55
N ALA A 649 -35.16 3.27 -11.87
CA ALA A 649 -35.95 3.01 -10.67
C ALA A 649 -35.57 3.92 -9.50
N VAL A 650 -34.27 4.12 -9.26
CA VAL A 650 -33.75 5.06 -8.24
C VAL A 650 -34.22 6.48 -8.55
N ASN A 651 -34.06 6.94 -9.78
CA ASN A 651 -34.47 8.28 -10.21
C ASN A 651 -35.97 8.51 -10.10
N ALA A 652 -36.80 7.49 -10.38
CA ALA A 652 -38.24 7.61 -10.25
C ALA A 652 -38.69 7.85 -8.79
N ILE A 653 -37.92 7.35 -7.82
CA ILE A 653 -38.18 7.55 -6.38
C ILE A 653 -37.57 8.87 -5.88
N ALA A 654 -36.35 9.18 -6.33
CA ALA A 654 -35.62 10.37 -5.91
C ALA A 654 -36.19 11.66 -6.52
N ASN A 655 -36.57 11.61 -7.79
CA ASN A 655 -37.16 12.70 -8.56
C ASN A 655 -38.51 12.22 -9.11
N PRO A 656 -39.52 12.00 -8.26
CA PRO A 656 -40.85 11.67 -8.75
C PRO A 656 -41.30 12.86 -9.59
N LEU A 657 -41.55 12.63 -10.89
CA LEU A 657 -42.18 13.62 -11.77
C LEU A 657 -43.35 14.23 -10.99
N ASN A 658 -43.21 15.48 -10.59
CA ASN A 658 -44.27 16.24 -9.95
C ASN A 658 -45.05 16.85 -11.09
N PRO A 659 -46.20 16.28 -11.45
CA PRO A 659 -46.88 16.68 -12.66
C PRO A 659 -47.29 18.15 -12.50
N GLU A 660 -46.84 19.01 -13.42
CA GLU A 660 -47.14 20.44 -13.38
C GLU A 660 -48.46 20.74 -14.10
N VAL A 661 -49.10 21.87 -13.76
CA VAL A 661 -50.30 22.32 -14.46
C VAL A 661 -49.94 22.60 -15.93
N GLY A 662 -50.63 21.94 -16.86
CA GLY A 662 -50.42 22.02 -18.31
C GLY A 662 -49.74 20.79 -18.93
N GLU A 663 -49.20 19.87 -18.12
CA GLU A 663 -48.60 18.64 -18.66
C GLU A 663 -49.65 17.62 -19.12
N ARG A 664 -49.34 16.93 -20.24
CA ARG A 664 -50.20 15.91 -20.85
C ARG A 664 -49.68 14.51 -20.59
N PHE A 665 -50.55 13.63 -20.13
CA PHE A 665 -50.25 12.23 -19.82
C PHE A 665 -51.18 11.28 -20.59
N LEU A 666 -50.64 10.14 -21.02
CA LEU A 666 -51.45 9.00 -21.45
C LEU A 666 -51.79 8.15 -20.22
N GLY A 667 -52.86 8.53 -19.53
CA GLY A 667 -53.25 7.90 -18.28
C GLY A 667 -54.21 6.72 -18.46
N THR A 668 -54.26 5.81 -17.49
CA THR A 668 -55.20 4.66 -17.50
C THR A 668 -56.28 4.86 -16.45
N VAL A 669 -57.55 4.67 -16.83
CA VAL A 669 -58.68 4.76 -15.89
C VAL A 669 -58.60 3.62 -14.89
N VAL A 670 -58.34 3.93 -13.62
CA VAL A 670 -58.20 2.94 -12.54
C VAL A 670 -59.50 2.74 -11.77
N LYS A 671 -60.33 3.77 -11.68
CA LYS A 671 -61.60 3.70 -10.93
C LYS A 671 -62.61 4.70 -11.46
N LEU A 672 -63.85 4.26 -11.63
CA LEU A 672 -64.98 5.12 -11.95
C LEU A 672 -65.73 5.50 -10.66
N ALA A 673 -66.24 6.73 -10.62
CA ALA A 673 -67.09 7.24 -9.55
C ALA A 673 -68.26 8.02 -10.16
N THR A 674 -69.31 8.24 -9.37
CA THR A 674 -70.51 8.97 -9.83
C THR A 674 -70.22 10.40 -10.28
N PHE A 675 -69.11 11.00 -9.83
CA PHE A 675 -68.71 12.38 -10.15
C PHE A 675 -67.50 12.48 -11.10
N GLY A 676 -66.95 11.36 -11.59
CA GLY A 676 -65.80 11.39 -12.50
C GLY A 676 -65.05 10.06 -12.59
N ALA A 677 -63.91 10.09 -13.28
CA ALA A 677 -62.99 8.95 -13.42
C ALA A 677 -61.63 9.28 -12.79
N PHE A 678 -61.09 8.36 -11.99
CA PHE A 678 -59.72 8.42 -11.53
C PHE A 678 -58.81 7.79 -12.58
N VAL A 679 -57.82 8.55 -13.00
CA VAL A 679 -56.88 8.20 -14.05
C VAL A 679 -55.49 8.18 -13.45
N SER A 680 -54.80 7.04 -13.51
CA SER A 680 -53.42 6.92 -13.07
C SER A 680 -52.49 7.54 -14.11
N LEU A 681 -51.69 8.52 -13.67
CA LEU A 681 -50.77 9.28 -14.53
C LEU A 681 -49.36 8.70 -14.46
N THR A 682 -48.91 8.43 -13.23
CA THR A 682 -47.65 7.75 -12.89
C THR A 682 -47.89 6.81 -11.71
N PRO A 683 -47.02 5.82 -11.45
CA PRO A 683 -47.17 4.93 -10.30
C PRO A 683 -47.36 5.71 -8.99
N GLY A 684 -48.49 5.49 -8.30
CA GLY A 684 -48.82 6.16 -7.03
C GLY A 684 -49.45 7.56 -7.13
N LYS A 685 -49.64 8.12 -8.34
CA LYS A 685 -50.32 9.41 -8.55
C LYS A 685 -51.53 9.27 -9.49
N ASP A 686 -52.70 9.49 -8.94
CA ASP A 686 -53.97 9.49 -9.66
C ASP A 686 -54.53 10.92 -9.77
N GLY A 687 -55.03 11.28 -10.95
CA GLY A 687 -55.80 12.50 -11.16
C GLY A 687 -57.28 12.23 -11.37
N LEU A 688 -58.12 13.21 -11.03
CA LEU A 688 -59.57 13.13 -11.20
C LEU A 688 -59.99 13.84 -12.49
N LEU A 689 -60.56 13.08 -13.42
CA LEU A 689 -61.30 13.59 -14.57
C LEU A 689 -62.76 13.78 -14.15
N HIS A 690 -63.14 15.02 -13.84
CA HIS A 690 -64.49 15.34 -13.36
C HIS A 690 -65.54 15.12 -14.46
N ILE A 691 -66.78 14.76 -14.08
CA ILE A 691 -67.87 14.46 -15.02
C ILE A 691 -68.17 15.61 -16.01
N SER A 692 -67.87 16.87 -15.65
CA SER A 692 -67.97 18.02 -16.55
C SER A 692 -66.97 17.97 -17.71
N GLU A 693 -65.78 17.43 -17.46
CA GLU A 693 -64.71 17.28 -18.45
C GLU A 693 -64.91 16.03 -19.30
N VAL A 694 -65.48 14.95 -18.73
CA VAL A 694 -65.90 13.75 -19.49
C VAL A 694 -66.91 14.08 -20.59
N ARG A 695 -67.73 15.13 -20.43
CA ARG A 695 -68.66 15.60 -21.48
C ARG A 695 -67.94 16.04 -22.75
N LYS A 696 -66.68 16.49 -22.65
CA LYS A 696 -65.87 16.86 -23.82
C LYS A 696 -65.49 15.64 -24.65
N LEU A 697 -65.32 14.47 -24.03
CA LEU A 697 -65.10 13.19 -24.71
C LEU A 697 -66.38 12.67 -25.41
N ALA A 698 -67.56 13.05 -24.93
CA ALA A 698 -68.85 12.64 -25.49
C ALA A 698 -69.40 13.62 -26.55
N GLY A 699 -68.56 14.47 -27.14
CA GLY A 699 -68.97 15.45 -28.16
C GLY A 699 -69.96 16.50 -27.64
N GLY A 700 -69.87 16.88 -26.36
CA GLY A 700 -70.74 17.87 -25.73
C GLY A 700 -72.13 17.37 -25.32
N LYS A 701 -72.43 16.07 -25.50
CA LYS A 701 -73.69 15.47 -25.05
C LYS A 701 -73.73 15.33 -23.52
N ARG A 702 -74.93 15.45 -22.94
CA ARG A 702 -75.13 15.28 -21.49
C ARG A 702 -74.86 13.83 -21.10
N VAL A 703 -73.78 13.62 -20.35
CA VAL A 703 -73.41 12.32 -19.76
C VAL A 703 -74.14 12.18 -18.42
N GLU A 704 -75.01 11.18 -18.29
CA GLU A 704 -75.70 10.86 -17.02
C GLU A 704 -74.87 9.92 -16.14
N ASN A 705 -74.22 8.90 -16.73
CA ASN A 705 -73.28 8.02 -16.03
C ASN A 705 -71.90 8.02 -16.69
N VAL A 706 -70.84 8.10 -15.88
CA VAL A 706 -69.45 8.08 -16.38
C VAL A 706 -69.10 6.76 -17.08
N GLU A 707 -69.76 5.67 -16.66
CA GLU A 707 -69.64 4.32 -17.24
C GLU A 707 -70.08 4.24 -18.71
N ASP A 708 -70.91 5.19 -19.18
CA ASP A 708 -71.38 5.23 -20.57
C ASP A 708 -70.30 5.72 -21.55
N VAL A 709 -69.21 6.33 -21.03
CA VAL A 709 -68.16 6.99 -21.82
C VAL A 709 -66.77 6.45 -21.50
N LEU A 710 -66.53 5.99 -20.28
CA LEU A 710 -65.23 5.51 -19.83
C LEU A 710 -65.36 4.13 -19.19
N SER A 711 -64.40 3.25 -19.50
CA SER A 711 -64.26 1.92 -18.89
C SER A 711 -63.01 1.84 -18.02
N VAL A 712 -63.05 1.09 -16.92
CA VAL A 712 -61.85 0.79 -16.13
C VAL A 712 -60.85 0.03 -17.01
N GLY A 713 -59.59 0.47 -17.02
CA GLY A 713 -58.53 -0.02 -17.90
C GLY A 713 -58.39 0.73 -19.23
N GLN A 714 -59.29 1.66 -19.55
CA GLN A 714 -59.19 2.47 -20.76
C GLN A 714 -58.04 3.48 -20.65
N LYS A 715 -57.21 3.57 -21.70
CA LYS A 715 -56.17 4.59 -21.83
C LYS A 715 -56.75 5.85 -22.45
N ILE A 716 -56.51 7.00 -21.83
CA ILE A 716 -56.98 8.31 -22.30
C ILE A 716 -55.89 9.36 -22.14
N GLN A 717 -55.80 10.28 -23.11
CA GLN A 717 -54.87 11.40 -23.03
C GLN A 717 -55.50 12.55 -22.24
N VAL A 718 -54.83 12.97 -21.18
CA VAL A 718 -55.35 13.92 -20.20
C VAL A 718 -54.31 14.98 -19.88
N GLU A 719 -54.75 16.22 -19.73
CA GLU A 719 -53.93 17.38 -19.33
C GLU A 719 -54.28 17.78 -17.90
N ILE A 720 -53.27 18.17 -17.13
CA ILE A 720 -53.46 18.61 -15.75
C ILE A 720 -53.89 20.07 -15.75
N THR A 721 -55.10 20.33 -15.31
CA THR A 721 -55.68 21.69 -15.30
C THR A 721 -55.45 22.43 -14.00
N LYS A 722 -55.37 21.70 -12.88
CA LYS A 722 -55.22 22.30 -11.56
C LYS A 722 -54.66 21.30 -10.56
N ILE A 723 -53.80 21.80 -9.68
CA ILE A 723 -53.35 21.10 -8.47
C ILE A 723 -53.96 21.85 -7.28
N ASP A 724 -54.67 21.16 -6.40
CA ASP A 724 -55.22 21.79 -5.19
C ASP A 724 -54.18 21.85 -4.04
N ASP A 725 -54.48 22.62 -2.99
CA ASP A 725 -53.61 22.79 -1.82
C ASP A 725 -53.34 21.48 -1.04
N ARG A 726 -54.02 20.38 -1.40
CA ARG A 726 -53.87 19.03 -0.83
C ARG A 726 -53.18 18.07 -1.81
N GLY A 727 -52.65 18.55 -2.94
CA GLY A 727 -51.94 17.78 -3.94
C GLY A 727 -52.82 16.94 -4.88
N LYS A 728 -54.14 17.17 -4.92
CA LYS A 728 -55.03 16.47 -5.85
C LYS A 728 -54.98 17.09 -7.24
N LEU A 729 -54.83 16.24 -8.25
CA LEU A 729 -54.70 16.62 -9.65
C LEU A 729 -56.08 16.60 -10.33
N SER A 730 -56.48 17.71 -10.94
CA SER A 730 -57.69 17.81 -11.76
C SER A 730 -57.33 17.69 -13.24
N LEU A 731 -58.03 16.83 -13.97
CA LEU A 731 -57.70 16.47 -15.34
C LEU A 731 -58.74 16.98 -16.33
N ALA A 732 -58.30 17.31 -17.55
CA ALA A 732 -59.15 17.52 -18.72
C ALA A 732 -58.71 16.61 -19.87
N PRO A 733 -59.62 16.10 -20.71
CA PRO A 733 -59.25 15.28 -21.85
C PRO A 733 -58.66 16.15 -22.96
N VAL A 734 -57.62 15.64 -23.62
CA VAL A 734 -57.05 16.27 -24.82
C VAL A 734 -57.81 15.73 -26.04
N SER A 735 -58.44 16.60 -26.82
CA SER A 735 -59.12 16.26 -28.06
C SER A 735 -58.22 16.58 -29.26
N ASP A 736 -57.97 15.62 -30.15
CA ASP A 736 -57.18 15.75 -31.39
C ASP A 736 -57.87 16.59 -32.49
N GLU A 737 -58.52 17.71 -32.16
CA GLU A 737 -59.17 18.61 -33.13
C GLU A 737 -58.44 19.94 -33.35
N ALA A 738 -57.18 20.05 -32.92
CA ALA A 738 -56.34 21.21 -33.22
C ALA A 738 -54.88 20.79 -33.42
N ASP A 739 -54.57 20.17 -34.56
CA ASP A 739 -53.25 20.21 -35.24
C ASP A 739 -53.26 19.43 -36.58
N SER A 740 -54.35 19.50 -37.36
CA SER A 740 -54.45 18.94 -38.72
C SER A 740 -54.56 20.01 -39.81
N ALA A 741 -53.80 21.09 -39.67
CA ALA A 741 -53.63 22.12 -40.68
C ALA A 741 -52.15 22.47 -40.86
N ASP A 742 -51.35 21.48 -41.25
CA ASP A 742 -50.19 21.65 -42.14
C ASP A 742 -49.53 20.28 -42.35
N THR A 743 -49.89 19.60 -43.43
CA THR A 743 -49.09 18.57 -44.11
C THR A 743 -49.85 18.10 -45.35
N ASP A 744 -49.84 18.93 -46.39
CA ASP A 744 -50.03 18.45 -47.75
C ASP A 744 -48.85 18.97 -48.59
N GLY A 745 -47.89 18.08 -48.84
CA GLY A 745 -46.61 18.46 -49.43
C GLY A 745 -45.69 17.26 -49.67
N SER A 746 -45.95 16.56 -50.78
CA SER A 746 -45.00 15.75 -51.56
C SER A 746 -44.65 14.34 -51.06
N ALA A 747 -45.44 13.37 -51.51
CA ALA A 747 -44.98 12.01 -51.76
C ALA A 747 -44.12 11.95 -53.04
N ALA A 748 -42.88 11.49 -52.93
CA ALA A 748 -42.08 11.03 -54.07
C ALA A 748 -41.17 9.85 -53.67
N ALA A 749 -41.51 8.69 -54.26
CA ALA A 749 -40.68 7.58 -54.71
C ALA A 749 -39.66 6.89 -53.76
N SER A 750 -39.93 5.60 -53.58
CA SER A 750 -39.07 4.52 -53.10
C SER A 750 -37.95 4.14 -54.08
N GLU A 751 -36.73 3.97 -53.58
CA GLU A 751 -35.75 3.01 -54.12
C GLU A 751 -35.07 2.30 -52.92
N GLY A 752 -35.09 0.97 -52.94
CA GLY A 752 -34.45 0.11 -51.94
C GLY A 752 -33.00 -0.24 -52.33
N PRO A 753 -32.16 -0.71 -51.39
CA PRO A 753 -30.82 -1.13 -51.75
C PRO A 753 -30.76 -2.62 -52.11
N GLU A 754 -30.20 -2.86 -53.29
CA GLU A 754 -29.78 -4.13 -53.86
C GLU A 754 -28.59 -4.75 -53.09
N ALA A 755 -28.57 -6.07 -53.00
CA ALA A 755 -27.46 -6.86 -52.48
C ALA A 755 -26.34 -7.05 -53.53
N PRO A 756 -25.08 -7.33 -53.14
CA PRO A 756 -24.10 -7.89 -54.06
C PRO A 756 -23.72 -9.35 -53.69
N ALA A 757 -23.84 -10.23 -54.69
CA ALA A 757 -23.04 -11.44 -54.90
C ALA A 757 -22.71 -11.41 -56.42
N GLU A 758 -21.56 -11.80 -56.96
CA GLU A 758 -20.51 -12.72 -56.53
C GLU A 758 -19.29 -12.48 -57.45
N GLY A 759 -18.10 -12.81 -56.97
CA GLY A 759 -16.84 -12.83 -57.72
C GLY A 759 -15.71 -13.35 -56.84
#